data_AF-K1Y475-F1
#
_entry.id   AF-K1Y475-F1
#
_cell.length_a   1.000
_cell.length_b   1.000
_cell.length_c   1.000
_cell.angle_alpha   90.00
_cell.angle_beta   90.00
_cell.angle_gamma   90.00
#
_symmetry.space_group_name_H-M   'P 1'
#
loop_
_entity.id
_entity.type
_entity.pdbx_description
1 polymer ?
#
loop_
_entity_poly.entity_id
_entity_poly.type
_entity_poly.pdbx_seq_one_letter_code
_entity_poly.pdbx_strand_id
1 'polypeptide(L)'
;MAPAEPLFAGNRRDSSLHSEERAADEDTALLGNTHKTSSSSRNRVRFWREVGLFTWALIATAAVIVLAVYTQHQSYIHDGKGQSQPSKPTGKRNLIFMVSDGMGPASLSMTRSFRQFRDGVPIDDTLVLDQHFIGSSRTRSSSSLVTDSAAGATAFSCGLKSYNGAISMLPDYTPCGTVLEAAKKAGYLTGLVVTTDITDATPACFASHVKMRMEQDLIAQQEVGEHPLGRVVDLMLGGGRCHFLPNTSEGGCRADDRDITKLAQDEFGWSYIDSRGDFDDLDLGNNVKLPLLGLFADRDIPFDLDRRNMNDVYPSLDEMARTALKALELATADSDKGFFLMIEGSRIDHAGHGNDPAAQVNEVLAYDVAFSSVIEFIERSENAGVLVATSDHETGGLSVARQINPAYPEYKWFPEVLANASHSSEYLAGQLNSYIAEFGKTDKLEKYISENLVRKGLGITDLSKQELQSLIDNPLLSFYIFADMISRRAQIGWSTHGHTAVDVNIYGTAGSEGLHGNHENTEIGEFLRNYLDLDVQAITDELVGKLDTFSIPDSGKSSMQNTLPSYDVGQRLQVFRRSHNDTSLTWHQTTALYSLRIPRLARGNFSSTPRLIHTQRTMFVPPIHQFAESTISLSSTVTPSTLTPPMPLIRYLPSRISQLTSHSTITSPPSRPSSPPPRNKLESCVKTMSFVRRSDGEDKAIRFVMLQRSSDSSPVGATHVSHVRGLGTSYDQPFSASTGWEGASERIREEFEGGRNTCTCTFTCLCTYFLETVAPPPNSLSRFTSGKAILADRRLIDLN
;
A
#
# COMPACT_ATOMS: atom_id res chain seq x y z
N MET A 1 -38.92 68.92 12.51
CA MET A 1 -38.78 69.02 11.05
C MET A 1 -38.23 67.68 10.56
N ALA A 2 -38.83 67.10 9.52
CA ALA A 2 -38.10 66.25 8.55
C ALA A 2 -37.41 67.20 7.54
N PRO A 3 -36.47 66.81 6.63
CA PRO A 3 -36.27 65.50 5.97
C PRO A 3 -34.94 64.81 6.41
N ALA A 4 -34.44 63.69 5.83
CA ALA A 4 -34.79 62.98 4.59
C ALA A 4 -34.79 61.43 4.73
N GLU A 5 -34.98 60.72 3.62
CA GLU A 5 -35.55 59.36 3.58
C GLU A 5 -34.56 58.17 3.70
N PRO A 6 -35.04 57.00 4.16
CA PRO A 6 -34.37 55.70 4.03
C PRO A 6 -34.84 54.91 2.79
N LEU A 7 -33.96 54.11 2.19
CA LEU A 7 -34.30 53.19 1.09
C LEU A 7 -34.77 51.81 1.62
N PHE A 8 -36.08 51.76 1.90
CA PHE A 8 -36.98 50.58 1.91
C PHE A 8 -36.47 49.20 2.35
N ALA A 9 -36.91 48.80 3.55
CA ALA A 9 -37.56 47.49 3.69
C ALA A 9 -38.96 47.52 3.04
N GLY A 10 -39.42 46.40 2.49
CA GLY A 10 -40.79 46.21 1.98
C GLY A 10 -41.54 45.15 2.79
N ASN A 11 -42.74 45.47 3.30
CA ASN A 11 -43.43 44.64 4.29
C ASN A 11 -44.22 43.47 3.70
N ARG A 12 -44.48 42.47 4.56
CA ARG A 12 -45.54 41.45 4.38
C ARG A 12 -46.88 42.11 4.03
N ARG A 13 -47.61 41.52 3.08
CA ARG A 13 -49.08 41.30 3.20
C ARG A 13 -49.58 40.23 2.23
N ASP A 14 -50.52 39.44 2.73
CA ASP A 14 -51.69 38.88 2.03
C ASP A 14 -51.43 38.13 0.71
N SER A 15 -50.75 36.98 0.79
CA SER A 15 -50.72 35.98 -0.29
C SER A 15 -52.05 35.22 -0.39
N SER A 16 -53.06 35.90 -0.94
CA SER A 16 -54.21 35.37 -1.69
C SER A 16 -54.72 33.94 -1.38
N LEU A 17 -55.89 33.88 -0.75
CA LEU A 17 -57.14 33.12 -1.03
C LEU A 17 -57.24 31.97 -2.09
N HIS A 18 -56.22 31.64 -2.88
CA HIS A 18 -56.26 30.60 -3.92
C HIS A 18 -55.58 29.27 -3.52
N SER A 19 -55.04 29.16 -2.30
CA SER A 19 -54.53 27.89 -1.75
C SER A 19 -55.66 27.03 -1.17
N GLU A 20 -56.60 27.63 -0.44
CA GLU A 20 -57.74 26.93 0.17
C GLU A 20 -58.81 26.58 -0.87
N GLU A 21 -59.00 27.42 -1.88
CA GLU A 21 -59.94 27.19 -2.99
C GLU A 21 -59.58 25.91 -3.78
N ARG A 22 -58.28 25.65 -4.00
CA ARG A 22 -57.81 24.40 -4.63
C ARG A 22 -57.97 23.17 -3.75
N ALA A 23 -57.78 23.29 -2.44
CA ALA A 23 -58.03 22.18 -1.51
C ALA A 23 -59.52 21.82 -1.48
N ALA A 24 -60.41 22.82 -1.51
CA ALA A 24 -61.85 22.61 -1.61
C ALA A 24 -62.29 21.99 -2.96
N ASP A 25 -61.68 22.40 -4.07
CA ASP A 25 -61.94 21.79 -5.39
C ASP A 25 -61.47 20.33 -5.46
N GLU A 26 -60.32 19.98 -4.87
CA GLU A 26 -59.81 18.60 -4.83
C GLU A 26 -60.66 17.68 -3.94
N ASP A 27 -61.11 18.12 -2.76
CA ASP A 27 -62.07 17.36 -1.94
C ASP A 27 -63.44 17.22 -2.62
N THR A 28 -63.90 18.26 -3.34
CA THR A 28 -65.17 18.21 -4.09
C THR A 28 -65.09 17.27 -5.30
N ALA A 29 -63.91 17.07 -5.89
CA ALA A 29 -63.69 16.08 -6.95
C ALA A 29 -63.72 14.63 -6.43
N LEU A 30 -63.35 14.39 -5.16
CA LEU A 30 -63.37 13.08 -4.52
C LEU A 30 -64.75 12.70 -3.96
N LEU A 31 -65.54 13.67 -3.50
CA LEU A 31 -66.89 13.45 -2.94
C LEU A 31 -67.98 13.58 -4.01
N GLY A 32 -67.99 12.60 -4.92
CA GLY A 32 -68.76 12.63 -6.17
C GLY A 32 -70.26 12.92 -6.06
N ASN A 33 -70.64 14.18 -6.30
CA ASN A 33 -71.99 14.57 -6.73
C ASN A 33 -71.98 15.98 -7.37
N THR A 34 -72.56 16.15 -8.56
CA THR A 34 -73.67 17.10 -8.77
C THR A 34 -74.28 17.07 -10.18
N HIS A 35 -75.57 17.42 -10.22
CA HIS A 35 -76.36 17.99 -11.32
C HIS A 35 -76.13 17.58 -12.79
N LYS A 36 -77.11 16.84 -13.31
CA LYS A 36 -77.52 16.95 -14.73
C LYS A 36 -78.00 18.38 -15.04
N THR A 37 -77.28 19.12 -15.86
CA THR A 37 -77.83 20.24 -16.65
C THR A 37 -77.37 20.11 -18.11
N SER A 38 -78.29 20.21 -19.06
CA SER A 38 -78.04 19.89 -20.47
C SER A 38 -77.52 21.09 -21.26
N SER A 39 -76.30 21.02 -21.80
CA SER A 39 -75.81 21.99 -22.80
C SER A 39 -74.93 21.38 -23.91
N SER A 40 -75.63 20.71 -24.83
CA SER A 40 -75.44 20.79 -26.29
C SER A 40 -74.02 20.96 -26.89
N SER A 41 -73.56 19.88 -27.54
CA SER A 41 -72.87 19.85 -28.84
C SER A 41 -71.47 20.50 -29.03
N ARG A 42 -71.07 21.54 -28.28
CA ARG A 42 -69.79 22.26 -28.58
C ARG A 42 -68.52 21.59 -28.03
N ASN A 43 -68.62 20.75 -27.00
CA ASN A 43 -67.42 20.22 -26.32
C ASN A 43 -66.66 19.14 -27.12
N ARG A 44 -67.30 18.41 -28.05
CA ARG A 44 -66.64 17.27 -28.73
C ARG A 44 -65.45 17.70 -29.57
N VAL A 45 -65.58 18.78 -30.35
CA VAL A 45 -64.48 19.30 -31.20
C VAL A 45 -63.33 19.82 -30.35
N ARG A 46 -63.63 20.45 -29.22
CA ARG A 46 -62.63 20.97 -28.29
C ARG A 46 -61.84 19.85 -27.62
N PHE A 47 -62.54 18.83 -27.10
CA PHE A 47 -61.93 17.62 -26.54
C PHE A 47 -61.02 16.91 -27.55
N TRP A 48 -61.48 16.64 -28.78
CA TRP A 48 -60.64 15.98 -29.80
C TRP A 48 -59.43 16.83 -30.22
N ARG A 49 -59.52 18.17 -30.16
CA ARG A 49 -58.36 19.05 -30.39
C ARG A 49 -57.37 19.01 -29.23
N GLU A 50 -57.86 18.99 -27.99
CA GLU A 50 -57.02 18.95 -26.78
C GLU A 50 -56.35 17.58 -26.61
N VAL A 51 -57.05 16.48 -26.89
CA VAL A 51 -56.47 15.13 -27.05
C VAL A 51 -55.44 15.10 -28.18
N GLY A 52 -55.76 15.64 -29.36
CA GLY A 52 -54.83 15.69 -30.50
C GLY A 52 -53.53 16.44 -30.17
N LEU A 53 -53.63 17.59 -29.51
CA LEU A 53 -52.48 18.37 -29.03
C LEU A 53 -51.68 17.62 -27.97
N PHE A 54 -52.34 16.95 -27.02
CA PHE A 54 -51.68 16.16 -25.98
C PHE A 54 -50.91 14.96 -26.56
N THR A 55 -51.53 14.20 -27.48
CA THR A 55 -50.87 13.10 -28.19
C THR A 55 -49.69 13.61 -29.02
N TRP A 56 -49.83 14.76 -29.71
CA TRP A 56 -48.73 15.34 -30.49
C TRP A 56 -47.58 15.81 -29.59
N ALA A 57 -47.88 16.43 -28.45
CA ALA A 57 -46.88 16.82 -27.45
C ALA A 57 -46.16 15.61 -26.84
N LEU A 58 -46.88 14.51 -26.56
CA LEU A 58 -46.27 13.25 -26.10
C LEU A 58 -45.33 12.66 -27.16
N ILE A 59 -45.74 12.59 -28.42
CA ILE A 59 -44.92 12.09 -29.52
C ILE A 59 -43.69 12.99 -29.73
N ALA A 60 -43.85 14.31 -29.70
CA ALA A 60 -42.74 15.25 -29.81
C ALA A 60 -41.76 15.13 -28.62
N THR A 61 -42.26 14.98 -27.40
CA THR A 61 -41.43 14.78 -26.20
C THR A 61 -40.66 13.46 -26.27
N ALA A 62 -41.34 12.37 -26.67
CA ALA A 62 -40.70 11.07 -26.87
C ALA A 62 -39.64 11.13 -27.99
N ALA A 63 -39.92 11.82 -29.10
CA ALA A 63 -38.95 12.03 -30.17
C ALA A 63 -37.74 12.87 -29.73
N VAL A 64 -37.94 13.90 -28.90
CA VAL A 64 -36.85 14.69 -28.31
C VAL A 64 -36.03 13.86 -27.31
N ILE A 65 -36.65 13.02 -26.49
CA ILE A 65 -35.93 12.12 -25.58
C ILE A 65 -35.13 11.06 -26.36
N VAL A 66 -35.73 10.43 -27.37
CA VAL A 66 -35.04 9.45 -28.23
C VAL A 66 -33.90 10.12 -29.01
N LEU A 67 -34.11 11.33 -29.52
CA LEU A 67 -33.05 12.09 -30.18
C LEU A 67 -31.94 12.50 -29.20
N ALA A 68 -32.28 12.95 -27.99
CA ALA A 68 -31.31 13.31 -26.95
C ALA A 68 -30.46 12.11 -26.53
N VAL A 69 -31.10 10.96 -26.24
CA VAL A 69 -30.43 9.69 -25.93
C VAL A 69 -29.59 9.21 -27.12
N TYR A 70 -30.08 9.34 -28.36
CA TYR A 70 -29.29 9.01 -29.54
C TYR A 70 -28.08 9.93 -29.70
N THR A 71 -28.22 11.26 -29.52
CA THR A 71 -27.07 12.18 -29.56
C THR A 71 -26.10 11.94 -28.42
N GLN A 72 -26.57 11.65 -27.20
CA GLN A 72 -25.72 11.32 -26.07
C GLN A 72 -24.98 10.00 -26.27
N HIS A 73 -25.62 9.00 -26.90
CA HIS A 73 -24.98 7.74 -27.29
C HIS A 73 -24.00 7.94 -28.46
N GLN A 74 -24.28 8.83 -29.43
CA GLN A 74 -23.32 9.15 -30.49
C GLN A 74 -22.11 9.92 -29.94
N SER A 75 -22.31 10.87 -29.02
CA SER A 75 -21.23 11.52 -28.26
C SER A 75 -20.43 10.47 -27.48
N TYR A 76 -21.07 9.59 -26.71
CA TYR A 76 -20.37 8.53 -25.96
C TYR A 76 -19.53 7.61 -26.88
N ILE A 77 -20.03 7.28 -28.07
CA ILE A 77 -19.30 6.48 -29.08
C ILE A 77 -18.14 7.25 -29.73
N HIS A 78 -18.25 8.58 -29.86
CA HIS A 78 -17.19 9.44 -30.40
C HIS A 78 -16.12 9.83 -29.36
N ASP A 79 -16.54 10.32 -28.20
CA ASP A 79 -15.68 10.73 -27.09
C ASP A 79 -14.94 9.53 -26.47
N GLY A 80 -15.59 8.36 -26.42
CA GLY A 80 -14.98 7.07 -26.06
C GLY A 80 -13.91 6.56 -27.05
N LYS A 81 -13.64 7.29 -28.13
CA LYS A 81 -12.48 7.13 -29.03
C LYS A 81 -11.78 8.46 -29.32
N GLY A 82 -12.04 9.49 -28.51
CA GLY A 82 -11.79 10.89 -28.82
C GLY A 82 -10.89 11.65 -27.84
N GLN A 83 -10.63 11.13 -26.64
CA GLN A 83 -9.48 11.62 -25.87
C GLN A 83 -8.20 11.25 -26.61
N SER A 84 -7.48 12.27 -27.09
CA SER A 84 -6.13 12.12 -27.62
C SER A 84 -5.18 11.78 -26.48
N GLN A 85 -5.06 10.49 -26.16
CA GLN A 85 -3.95 9.95 -25.39
C GLN A 85 -2.65 10.55 -25.95
N PRO A 86 -1.77 11.14 -25.12
CA PRO A 86 -0.54 11.76 -25.60
C PRO A 86 0.24 10.72 -26.41
N SER A 87 0.67 11.10 -27.61
CA SER A 87 1.11 10.14 -28.62
C SER A 87 2.27 9.29 -28.09
N LYS A 88 1.97 8.02 -27.82
CA LYS A 88 2.86 7.09 -27.13
C LYS A 88 4.29 7.15 -27.67
N PRO A 89 5.33 7.25 -26.81
CA PRO A 89 6.71 7.35 -27.25
C PRO A 89 7.13 6.21 -28.19
N THR A 90 7.77 6.58 -29.29
CA THR A 90 8.29 5.67 -30.33
C THR A 90 9.79 5.44 -30.15
N GLY A 91 10.23 4.18 -30.19
CA GLY A 91 11.63 3.80 -30.02
C GLY A 91 11.89 3.15 -28.67
N LYS A 92 13.12 3.31 -28.14
CA LYS A 92 13.54 2.76 -26.85
C LYS A 92 12.73 3.38 -25.71
N ARG A 93 12.19 2.53 -24.84
CA ARG A 93 11.40 2.92 -23.66
C ARG A 93 11.86 2.16 -22.41
N ASN A 94 11.78 2.84 -21.27
CA ASN A 94 11.92 2.25 -19.93
C ASN A 94 10.57 2.31 -19.22
N LEU A 95 10.20 1.24 -18.51
CA LEU A 95 9.02 1.23 -17.64
C LEU A 95 9.46 0.86 -16.23
N ILE A 96 9.25 1.78 -15.29
CA ILE A 96 9.45 1.52 -13.86
C ILE A 96 8.06 1.39 -13.24
N PHE A 97 7.83 0.27 -12.56
CA PHE A 97 6.63 0.06 -11.75
C PHE A 97 7.03 0.00 -10.28
N MET A 98 6.45 0.83 -9.43
CA MET A 98 6.73 0.79 -8.00
C MET A 98 5.51 0.34 -7.20
N VAL A 99 5.70 -0.68 -6.36
CA VAL A 99 4.68 -1.16 -5.43
C VAL A 99 5.02 -0.68 -4.02
N SER A 100 4.01 -0.34 -3.24
CA SER A 100 4.12 0.06 -1.83
C SER A 100 3.15 -0.78 -1.02
N ASP A 101 3.53 -2.03 -0.71
CA ASP A 101 2.64 -3.03 -0.07
C ASP A 101 1.98 -2.43 1.19
N GLY A 102 0.66 -2.60 1.32
CA GLY A 102 -0.12 -2.08 2.46
C GLY A 102 -0.27 -0.54 2.58
N MET A 103 0.28 0.26 1.66
CA MET A 103 0.31 1.74 1.75
C MET A 103 -1.00 2.44 1.36
N GLY A 104 -1.98 2.46 2.27
CA GLY A 104 -3.19 3.26 2.11
C GLY A 104 -3.04 4.78 2.37
N PRO A 105 -4.06 5.59 2.02
CA PRO A 105 -4.01 7.06 2.12
C PRO A 105 -3.82 7.62 3.55
N ALA A 106 -4.15 6.82 4.58
CA ALA A 106 -3.92 7.19 5.98
C ALA A 106 -2.43 7.23 6.34
N SER A 107 -1.63 6.27 5.83
CA SER A 107 -0.20 6.14 6.11
C SER A 107 0.59 7.37 5.62
N LEU A 108 0.22 7.90 4.45
CA LEU A 108 0.75 9.14 3.89
C LEU A 108 0.44 10.36 4.76
N SER A 109 -0.79 10.44 5.27
CA SER A 109 -1.26 11.57 6.07
C SER A 109 -0.60 11.61 7.45
N MET A 110 -0.39 10.43 8.07
CA MET A 110 0.45 10.27 9.25
C MET A 110 1.92 10.62 8.96
N THR A 111 2.47 10.15 7.84
CA THR A 111 3.89 10.34 7.49
C THR A 111 4.24 11.80 7.17
N ARG A 112 3.42 12.52 6.40
CA ARG A 112 3.58 13.96 6.16
C ARG A 112 3.69 14.73 7.47
N SER A 113 2.70 14.58 8.34
CA SER A 113 2.62 15.35 9.57
C SER A 113 3.63 14.89 10.64
N PHE A 114 4.09 13.63 10.58
CA PHE A 114 5.29 13.16 11.29
C PHE A 114 6.58 13.85 10.80
N ARG A 115 6.82 13.88 9.48
CA ARG A 115 8.01 14.52 8.87
C ARG A 115 8.06 16.01 9.20
N GLN A 116 6.94 16.71 9.07
CA GLN A 116 6.79 18.12 9.45
C GLN A 116 7.20 18.38 10.91
N PHE A 117 6.75 17.54 11.85
CA PHE A 117 7.18 17.62 13.25
C PHE A 117 8.66 17.28 13.45
N ARG A 118 9.13 16.16 12.89
CA ARG A 118 10.48 15.61 13.11
C ARG A 118 11.57 16.53 12.59
N ASP A 119 11.38 17.07 11.39
CA ASP A 119 12.40 17.83 10.65
C ASP A 119 12.22 19.36 10.82
N GLY A 120 11.12 19.79 11.45
CA GLY A 120 10.82 21.21 11.69
C GLY A 120 10.47 21.99 10.42
N VAL A 121 9.99 21.30 9.38
CA VAL A 121 9.62 21.86 8.07
C VAL A 121 8.18 22.44 8.08
N PRO A 122 7.83 23.33 7.14
CA PRO A 122 6.51 23.99 7.12
C PRO A 122 5.31 23.03 7.01
N ILE A 123 4.12 23.49 7.40
CA ILE A 123 2.87 22.68 7.36
C ILE A 123 2.39 22.39 5.93
N ASP A 124 2.88 23.15 4.96
CA ASP A 124 2.69 23.01 3.51
C ASP A 124 3.81 22.22 2.81
N ASP A 125 4.81 21.72 3.56
CA ASP A 125 5.78 20.73 3.07
C ASP A 125 5.11 19.36 2.87
N THR A 126 5.43 18.71 1.76
CA THR A 126 4.81 17.44 1.31
C THR A 126 5.86 16.42 0.89
N LEU A 127 5.46 15.15 0.77
CA LEU A 127 6.30 14.08 0.22
C LEU A 127 6.55 14.33 -1.27
N VAL A 128 7.60 13.74 -1.85
CA VAL A 128 7.84 13.86 -3.30
C VAL A 128 6.69 13.20 -4.07
N LEU A 129 6.27 12.01 -3.63
CA LEU A 129 5.12 11.29 -4.20
C LEU A 129 3.79 12.07 -4.14
N ASP A 130 3.58 13.01 -3.22
CA ASP A 130 2.36 13.86 -3.20
C ASP A 130 2.24 14.71 -4.48
N GLN A 131 3.37 15.09 -5.08
CA GLN A 131 3.44 15.92 -6.29
C GLN A 131 3.10 15.13 -7.57
N HIS A 132 3.09 13.79 -7.47
CA HIS A 132 2.88 12.85 -8.56
C HIS A 132 1.54 12.10 -8.47
N PHE A 133 0.65 12.46 -7.53
CA PHE A 133 -0.65 11.82 -7.36
C PHE A 133 -1.57 12.06 -8.57
N ILE A 134 -2.00 10.98 -9.23
CA ILE A 134 -2.85 11.02 -10.43
C ILE A 134 -4.22 10.36 -10.25
N GLY A 135 -4.36 9.44 -9.29
CA GLY A 135 -5.58 8.64 -9.19
C GLY A 135 -5.62 7.69 -8.01
N SER A 136 -6.52 6.71 -8.09
CA SER A 136 -6.77 5.72 -7.05
C SER A 136 -7.05 4.34 -7.66
N SER A 137 -6.61 3.28 -6.98
CA SER A 137 -6.81 1.89 -7.37
C SER A 137 -7.72 1.16 -6.40
N ARG A 138 -8.74 0.51 -6.95
CA ARG A 138 -9.53 -0.54 -6.29
C ARG A 138 -8.72 -1.84 -6.30
N THR A 139 -8.83 -2.62 -5.23
CA THR A 139 -7.83 -3.65 -4.89
C THR A 139 -8.37 -5.07 -4.81
N ARG A 140 -9.68 -5.24 -4.59
CA ARG A 140 -10.37 -6.54 -4.35
C ARG A 140 -9.91 -7.72 -5.22
N SER A 141 -9.91 -8.93 -4.68
CA SER A 141 -9.56 -10.13 -5.44
C SER A 141 -10.79 -10.78 -6.11
N SER A 142 -10.61 -11.95 -6.74
CA SER A 142 -11.70 -12.80 -7.22
C SER A 142 -12.39 -13.55 -6.08
N SER A 143 -11.65 -13.91 -5.02
CA SER A 143 -12.13 -14.71 -3.88
C SER A 143 -12.59 -13.88 -2.66
N SER A 144 -12.25 -12.59 -2.61
CA SER A 144 -12.47 -11.72 -1.45
C SER A 144 -12.66 -10.25 -1.87
N LEU A 145 -13.37 -9.48 -1.03
CA LEU A 145 -13.41 -8.02 -1.15
C LEU A 145 -12.12 -7.35 -0.64
N VAL A 146 -11.37 -8.05 0.22
CA VAL A 146 -10.03 -7.66 0.71
C VAL A 146 -9.01 -8.60 0.07
N THR A 147 -8.14 -8.05 -0.78
CA THR A 147 -7.07 -8.82 -1.45
C THR A 147 -5.90 -9.13 -0.50
N ASP A 148 -4.97 -9.95 -0.94
CA ASP A 148 -3.59 -9.98 -0.44
C ASP A 148 -2.63 -9.57 -1.55
N SER A 149 -1.35 -9.37 -1.21
CA SER A 149 -0.29 -8.99 -2.16
C SER A 149 -0.20 -9.93 -3.36
N ALA A 150 -0.44 -11.24 -3.18
CA ALA A 150 -0.41 -12.21 -4.27
C ALA A 150 -1.52 -11.95 -5.32
N ALA A 151 -2.77 -11.81 -4.88
CA ALA A 151 -3.86 -11.48 -5.79
C ALA A 151 -3.82 -10.02 -6.31
N GLY A 152 -3.22 -9.10 -5.56
CA GLY A 152 -2.98 -7.71 -5.97
C GLY A 152 -1.92 -7.60 -7.06
N ALA A 153 -0.74 -8.16 -6.82
CA ALA A 153 0.37 -8.18 -7.76
C ALA A 153 0.07 -9.04 -9.00
N THR A 154 -0.66 -10.16 -8.89
CA THR A 154 -1.17 -10.90 -10.07
C THR A 154 -2.06 -10.02 -10.96
N ALA A 155 -2.83 -9.09 -10.38
CA ALA A 155 -3.63 -8.15 -11.16
C ALA A 155 -2.77 -7.09 -11.88
N PHE A 156 -1.67 -6.64 -11.27
CA PHE A 156 -0.69 -5.77 -11.94
C PHE A 156 0.13 -6.49 -13.01
N SER A 157 0.50 -7.75 -12.78
CA SER A 157 1.41 -8.48 -13.65
C SER A 157 0.70 -9.12 -14.84
N CYS A 158 -0.43 -9.80 -14.62
CA CYS A 158 -1.22 -10.43 -15.69
C CYS A 158 -2.30 -9.51 -16.27
N GLY A 159 -2.71 -8.45 -15.57
CA GLY A 159 -3.92 -7.68 -15.90
C GLY A 159 -5.22 -8.42 -15.60
N LEU A 160 -5.19 -9.45 -14.74
CA LEU A 160 -6.32 -10.37 -14.47
C LEU A 160 -6.53 -10.58 -12.96
N LYS A 161 -7.79 -10.66 -12.52
CA LYS A 161 -8.15 -10.92 -11.11
C LYS A 161 -7.91 -12.38 -10.74
N SER A 162 -7.16 -12.63 -9.66
CA SER A 162 -7.00 -13.96 -9.05
C SER A 162 -7.46 -14.03 -7.59
N TYR A 163 -7.33 -15.22 -6.99
CA TYR A 163 -7.69 -15.54 -5.61
C TYR A 163 -6.54 -15.24 -4.63
N ASN A 164 -6.86 -14.94 -3.37
CA ASN A 164 -5.83 -14.58 -2.38
C ASN A 164 -4.81 -15.72 -2.22
N GLY A 165 -3.52 -15.37 -2.26
CA GLY A 165 -2.39 -16.30 -2.22
C GLY A 165 -1.93 -16.85 -3.57
N ALA A 166 -2.61 -16.58 -4.69
CA ALA A 166 -2.20 -17.02 -6.03
C ALA A 166 -1.01 -16.21 -6.57
N ILE A 167 0.03 -16.88 -7.06
CA ILE A 167 1.17 -16.23 -7.73
C ILE A 167 1.06 -16.48 -9.23
N SER A 168 0.57 -15.49 -9.99
CA SER A 168 0.42 -15.57 -11.45
C SER A 168 -0.37 -16.80 -11.95
N MET A 169 -1.32 -17.27 -11.12
CA MET A 169 -2.28 -18.33 -11.44
C MET A 169 -3.68 -17.72 -11.49
N LEU A 170 -4.60 -18.30 -12.26
CA LEU A 170 -6.02 -17.93 -12.34
C LEU A 170 -6.89 -18.84 -11.44
N PRO A 171 -8.18 -18.49 -11.19
CA PRO A 171 -9.06 -19.26 -10.30
C PRO A 171 -9.39 -20.71 -10.71
N ASP A 172 -9.01 -21.12 -11.92
CA ASP A 172 -9.07 -22.51 -12.41
C ASP A 172 -7.73 -23.27 -12.29
N TYR A 173 -6.72 -22.63 -11.69
CA TYR A 173 -5.33 -23.08 -11.59
C TYR A 173 -4.59 -23.21 -12.93
N THR A 174 -4.99 -22.45 -13.96
CA THR A 174 -4.12 -22.16 -15.11
C THR A 174 -3.14 -21.02 -14.79
N PRO A 175 -1.91 -21.00 -15.34
CA PRO A 175 -1.02 -19.86 -15.25
C PRO A 175 -1.52 -18.70 -16.13
N CYS A 176 -1.39 -17.46 -15.67
CA CYS A 176 -1.46 -16.28 -16.52
C CYS A 176 -0.05 -15.75 -16.79
N GLY A 177 0.22 -15.35 -18.03
CA GLY A 177 1.49 -14.72 -18.39
C GLY A 177 1.58 -13.32 -17.80
N THR A 178 2.80 -12.87 -17.50
CA THR A 178 3.04 -11.56 -16.89
C THR A 178 3.62 -10.52 -17.85
N VAL A 179 3.50 -9.25 -17.47
CA VAL A 179 4.10 -8.12 -18.19
C VAL A 179 5.64 -8.18 -18.20
N LEU A 180 6.27 -8.76 -17.17
CA LEU A 180 7.73 -8.92 -17.11
C LEU A 180 8.20 -10.04 -18.05
N GLU A 181 7.54 -11.20 -18.05
CA GLU A 181 7.78 -12.27 -19.04
C GLU A 181 7.60 -11.75 -20.47
N ALA A 182 6.53 -10.99 -20.73
CA ALA A 182 6.28 -10.40 -22.04
C ALA A 182 7.35 -9.37 -22.42
N ALA A 183 7.80 -8.53 -21.47
CA ALA A 183 8.90 -7.59 -21.67
C ALA A 183 10.20 -8.34 -22.02
N LYS A 184 10.52 -9.41 -21.29
CA LYS A 184 11.67 -10.26 -21.55
C LYS A 184 11.61 -10.91 -22.94
N LYS A 185 10.45 -11.46 -23.31
CA LYS A 185 10.21 -12.06 -24.63
C LYS A 185 10.36 -11.04 -25.76
N ALA A 186 9.96 -9.79 -25.51
CA ALA A 186 10.12 -8.66 -26.43
C ALA A 186 11.54 -8.04 -26.46
N GLY A 187 12.48 -8.57 -25.67
CA GLY A 187 13.90 -8.18 -25.67
C GLY A 187 14.28 -7.05 -24.71
N TYR A 188 13.37 -6.59 -23.85
CA TYR A 188 13.72 -5.68 -22.75
C TYR A 188 14.51 -6.45 -21.67
N LEU A 189 15.42 -5.76 -20.97
CA LEU A 189 15.98 -6.31 -19.74
C LEU A 189 14.96 -6.19 -18.60
N THR A 190 15.04 -7.08 -17.61
CA THR A 190 14.04 -7.21 -16.55
C THR A 190 14.67 -7.22 -15.17
N GLY A 191 14.09 -6.48 -14.22
CA GLY A 191 14.61 -6.37 -12.86
C GLY A 191 13.53 -6.35 -11.76
N LEU A 192 13.90 -6.85 -10.60
CA LEU A 192 13.13 -6.86 -9.35
C LEU A 192 14.01 -6.27 -8.22
N VAL A 193 13.48 -5.34 -7.43
CA VAL A 193 14.14 -4.75 -6.26
C VAL A 193 13.15 -4.66 -5.11
N VAL A 194 13.44 -5.28 -3.97
CA VAL A 194 12.51 -5.36 -2.82
C VAL A 194 13.21 -5.17 -1.48
N THR A 195 12.46 -5.01 -0.39
CA THR A 195 12.99 -5.01 0.99
C THR A 195 12.63 -6.26 1.79
N THR A 196 11.65 -7.05 1.34
CA THR A 196 11.33 -8.39 1.86
C THR A 196 12.21 -9.47 1.23
N ASP A 197 11.89 -10.74 1.51
CA ASP A 197 12.30 -11.87 0.67
C ASP A 197 11.99 -11.63 -0.82
N ILE A 198 12.97 -11.82 -1.71
CA ILE A 198 12.76 -11.70 -3.16
C ILE A 198 11.69 -12.69 -3.68
N THR A 199 11.44 -13.76 -2.92
CA THR A 199 10.46 -14.82 -3.19
C THR A 199 9.06 -14.56 -2.59
N ASP A 200 8.82 -13.41 -1.94
CA ASP A 200 7.47 -13.07 -1.48
C ASP A 200 6.57 -12.61 -2.65
N ALA A 201 5.28 -12.44 -2.38
CA ALA A 201 4.27 -12.50 -3.41
C ALA A 201 4.37 -11.41 -4.48
N THR A 202 4.72 -10.17 -4.12
CA THR A 202 4.79 -9.06 -5.07
C THR A 202 5.85 -9.29 -6.16
N PRO A 203 7.15 -9.50 -5.85
CA PRO A 203 8.15 -9.84 -6.86
C PRO A 203 7.84 -11.17 -7.57
N ALA A 204 7.42 -12.20 -6.82
CA ALA A 204 7.11 -13.51 -7.38
C ALA A 204 6.00 -13.44 -8.46
N CYS A 205 5.00 -12.59 -8.28
CA CYS A 205 3.93 -12.38 -9.27
C CYS A 205 4.39 -11.78 -10.60
N PHE A 206 5.66 -11.37 -10.75
CA PHE A 206 6.23 -10.96 -12.04
C PHE A 206 7.21 -11.99 -12.63
N ALA A 207 7.59 -13.05 -11.91
CA ALA A 207 8.69 -13.94 -12.33
C ALA A 207 8.46 -15.44 -12.06
N SER A 208 7.32 -15.80 -11.46
CA SER A 208 6.96 -17.17 -11.09
C SER A 208 5.48 -17.45 -11.28
N HIS A 209 5.14 -18.73 -11.36
CA HIS A 209 3.76 -19.24 -11.29
C HIS A 209 3.68 -20.34 -10.22
N VAL A 210 2.98 -20.10 -9.11
CA VAL A 210 2.72 -21.10 -8.05
C VAL A 210 1.32 -20.95 -7.45
N LYS A 211 0.76 -22.03 -6.90
CA LYS A 211 -0.64 -22.06 -6.44
C LYS A 211 -0.84 -21.30 -5.13
N MET A 212 0.19 -21.25 -4.29
CA MET A 212 0.18 -20.54 -3.00
C MET A 212 1.49 -19.77 -2.79
N ARG A 213 1.42 -18.51 -2.35
CA ARG A 213 2.61 -17.67 -1.99
C ARG A 213 3.55 -18.25 -0.93
N MET A 214 3.16 -19.36 -0.28
CA MET A 214 4.01 -20.11 0.65
C MET A 214 4.98 -21.08 -0.06
N GLU A 215 4.82 -21.31 -1.37
CA GLU A 215 5.69 -22.20 -2.17
C GLU A 215 7.02 -21.50 -2.56
N GLN A 216 7.59 -20.69 -1.66
CA GLN A 216 8.76 -19.82 -1.91
C GLN A 216 10.02 -20.58 -2.35
N ASP A 217 10.21 -21.82 -1.89
CA ASP A 217 11.28 -22.69 -2.38
C ASP A 217 11.21 -22.92 -3.90
N LEU A 218 9.98 -23.02 -4.46
CA LEU A 218 9.71 -23.21 -5.89
C LEU A 218 9.73 -21.89 -6.66
N ILE A 219 9.35 -20.78 -6.02
CA ILE A 219 9.51 -19.43 -6.56
C ILE A 219 11.01 -19.16 -6.82
N ALA A 220 11.89 -19.41 -5.83
CA ALA A 220 13.34 -19.27 -5.96
C ALA A 220 13.94 -20.06 -7.13
N GLN A 221 13.42 -21.29 -7.37
CA GLN A 221 13.82 -22.15 -8.48
C GLN A 221 13.44 -21.52 -9.84
N GLN A 222 12.21 -21.01 -9.94
CA GLN A 222 11.71 -20.39 -11.17
C GLN A 222 12.48 -19.10 -11.50
N GLU A 223 12.59 -18.17 -10.55
CA GLU A 223 13.21 -16.84 -10.71
C GLU A 223 14.63 -16.88 -11.29
N VAL A 224 15.45 -17.85 -10.86
CA VAL A 224 16.83 -17.99 -11.37
C VAL A 224 16.91 -18.65 -12.75
N GLY A 225 15.90 -19.40 -13.18
CA GLY A 225 15.88 -19.98 -14.53
C GLY A 225 15.12 -21.29 -14.74
N GLU A 226 14.65 -21.98 -13.69
CA GLU A 226 13.80 -23.18 -13.86
C GLU A 226 12.33 -22.84 -14.20
N HIS A 227 12.03 -21.56 -14.43
CA HIS A 227 10.76 -21.08 -14.94
C HIS A 227 10.42 -21.73 -16.31
N PRO A 228 9.14 -22.05 -16.62
CA PRO A 228 8.76 -22.73 -17.87
C PRO A 228 9.15 -22.01 -19.17
N LEU A 229 9.50 -20.71 -19.10
CA LEU A 229 9.97 -19.92 -20.24
C LEU A 229 11.51 -19.75 -20.29
N GLY A 230 12.24 -20.38 -19.38
CA GLY A 230 13.64 -20.08 -19.09
C GLY A 230 13.78 -18.80 -18.25
N ARG A 231 15.00 -18.28 -18.12
CA ARG A 231 15.31 -17.12 -17.26
C ARG A 231 14.54 -15.85 -17.68
N VAL A 232 13.53 -15.48 -16.88
CA VAL A 232 12.67 -14.30 -17.13
C VAL A 232 13.20 -13.00 -16.53
N VAL A 233 14.03 -13.06 -15.50
CA VAL A 233 14.66 -11.90 -14.82
C VAL A 233 16.15 -11.76 -15.20
N ASP A 234 16.71 -10.55 -15.21
CA ASP A 234 18.16 -10.31 -15.32
C ASP A 234 18.78 -9.66 -14.08
N LEU A 235 18.02 -8.97 -13.24
CA LEU A 235 18.52 -8.36 -12.00
C LEU A 235 17.54 -8.59 -10.84
N MET A 236 18.05 -9.06 -9.71
CA MET A 236 17.32 -9.23 -8.46
C MET A 236 18.15 -8.66 -7.31
N LEU A 237 17.55 -7.78 -6.50
CA LEU A 237 18.16 -7.22 -5.28
C LEU A 237 17.12 -7.24 -4.14
N GLY A 238 17.40 -7.93 -3.04
CA GLY A 238 16.47 -8.03 -1.90
C GLY A 238 16.98 -8.90 -0.74
N GLY A 239 16.06 -9.39 0.08
CA GLY A 239 16.30 -10.38 1.14
C GLY A 239 15.96 -11.81 0.72
N GLY A 240 15.73 -12.68 1.70
CA GLY A 240 15.20 -14.04 1.48
C GLY A 240 16.23 -15.11 1.11
N ARG A 241 17.53 -14.88 1.37
CA ARG A 241 18.62 -15.82 1.08
C ARG A 241 18.35 -17.24 1.60
N CYS A 242 17.59 -17.40 2.68
CA CYS A 242 17.30 -18.72 3.23
C CYS A 242 16.51 -19.65 2.28
N HIS A 243 15.71 -19.11 1.36
CA HIS A 243 14.98 -19.89 0.35
C HIS A 243 15.87 -20.32 -0.84
N PHE A 244 17.09 -19.81 -0.91
CA PHE A 244 18.08 -20.17 -1.92
C PHE A 244 19.19 -21.10 -1.38
N LEU A 245 19.35 -21.18 -0.06
CA LEU A 245 20.33 -22.05 0.61
C LEU A 245 19.70 -23.38 1.07
N PRO A 246 20.44 -24.51 0.98
CA PRO A 246 19.91 -25.83 1.33
C PRO A 246 19.66 -25.95 2.84
N ASN A 247 18.76 -26.86 3.24
CA ASN A 247 18.39 -27.13 4.63
C ASN A 247 19.54 -27.62 5.54
N THR A 248 20.72 -27.89 4.96
CA THR A 248 21.95 -28.30 5.65
C THR A 248 22.93 -27.14 5.88
N SER A 249 22.72 -25.98 5.25
CA SER A 249 23.55 -24.78 5.42
C SER A 249 23.09 -23.91 6.59
N GLU A 250 24.04 -23.21 7.22
CA GLU A 250 23.71 -22.10 8.11
C GLU A 250 22.98 -21.00 7.32
N GLY A 251 21.93 -20.41 7.91
CA GLY A 251 21.03 -19.48 7.21
C GLY A 251 20.01 -20.12 6.27
N GLY A 252 20.09 -21.41 5.94
CA GLY A 252 19.13 -22.10 5.05
C GLY A 252 17.77 -22.37 5.70
N CYS A 253 16.68 -22.22 4.94
CA CYS A 253 15.31 -22.49 5.39
C CYS A 253 14.46 -23.35 4.43
N ARG A 254 15.04 -23.80 3.31
CA ARG A 254 14.39 -24.69 2.35
C ARG A 254 13.90 -26.00 2.99
N ALA A 255 12.95 -26.65 2.34
CA ALA A 255 12.54 -28.02 2.67
C ALA A 255 13.57 -29.07 2.20
N ASP A 256 14.32 -28.78 1.14
CA ASP A 256 15.27 -29.69 0.47
C ASP A 256 16.75 -29.31 0.68
N ASP A 257 17.65 -30.11 0.11
CA ASP A 257 19.10 -29.91 0.11
C ASP A 257 19.64 -29.25 -1.19
N ARG A 258 18.79 -28.55 -1.96
CA ARG A 258 19.22 -27.80 -3.15
C ARG A 258 19.87 -26.46 -2.76
N ASP A 259 21.03 -26.17 -3.35
CA ASP A 259 21.62 -24.83 -3.36
C ASP A 259 21.23 -24.12 -4.66
N ILE A 260 20.27 -23.20 -4.56
CA ILE A 260 19.76 -22.41 -5.69
C ILE A 260 20.73 -21.29 -6.05
N THR A 261 21.57 -20.82 -5.11
CA THR A 261 22.64 -19.86 -5.43
C THR A 261 23.65 -20.49 -6.39
N LYS A 262 23.99 -21.78 -6.18
CA LYS A 262 24.88 -22.56 -7.07
C LYS A 262 24.20 -22.87 -8.39
N LEU A 263 22.94 -23.34 -8.37
CA LEU A 263 22.14 -23.54 -9.58
C LEU A 263 22.13 -22.28 -10.49
N ALA A 264 21.92 -21.10 -9.88
CA ALA A 264 21.93 -19.82 -10.58
C ALA A 264 23.31 -19.52 -11.21
N GLN A 265 24.40 -19.72 -10.47
CA GLN A 265 25.75 -19.50 -10.98
C GLN A 265 26.13 -20.47 -12.10
N ASP A 266 25.90 -21.77 -11.88
CA ASP A 266 26.50 -22.86 -12.66
C ASP A 266 25.68 -23.19 -13.93
N GLU A 267 24.34 -23.21 -13.85
CA GLU A 267 23.46 -23.54 -14.99
C GLU A 267 22.92 -22.28 -15.72
N PHE A 268 22.67 -21.19 -14.99
CA PHE A 268 22.00 -19.99 -15.52
C PHE A 268 22.90 -18.74 -15.65
N GLY A 269 24.16 -18.84 -15.21
CA GLY A 269 25.23 -17.85 -15.43
C GLY A 269 25.20 -16.60 -14.53
N TRP A 270 24.43 -16.62 -13.44
CA TRP A 270 24.27 -15.47 -12.54
C TRP A 270 25.57 -15.08 -11.82
N SER A 271 25.78 -13.78 -11.70
CA SER A 271 26.63 -13.19 -10.66
C SER A 271 25.85 -13.20 -9.35
N TYR A 272 26.36 -13.87 -8.32
CA TYR A 272 25.73 -13.91 -6.99
C TYR A 272 26.54 -13.05 -6.00
N ILE A 273 25.84 -12.24 -5.20
CA ILE A 273 26.41 -11.42 -4.11
C ILE A 273 25.47 -11.44 -2.89
N ASP A 274 26.01 -11.33 -1.68
CA ASP A 274 25.18 -11.45 -0.48
C ASP A 274 25.72 -10.74 0.79
N SER A 275 26.60 -9.75 0.60
CA SER A 275 27.08 -8.85 1.65
C SER A 275 27.06 -7.38 1.22
N ARG A 276 27.14 -6.46 2.21
CA ARG A 276 27.29 -5.02 1.95
C ARG A 276 28.55 -4.69 1.14
N GLY A 277 29.65 -5.41 1.36
CA GLY A 277 30.91 -5.17 0.64
C GLY A 277 30.79 -5.47 -0.86
N ASP A 278 30.17 -6.60 -1.19
CA ASP A 278 29.93 -6.96 -2.60
C ASP A 278 28.92 -6.02 -3.28
N PHE A 279 27.99 -5.45 -2.51
CA PHE A 279 27.07 -4.42 -2.99
C PHE A 279 27.78 -3.08 -3.26
N ASP A 280 28.66 -2.64 -2.37
CA ASP A 280 29.46 -1.42 -2.56
C ASP A 280 30.41 -1.54 -3.77
N ASP A 281 30.97 -2.74 -4.00
CA ASP A 281 31.79 -3.05 -5.19
C ASP A 281 31.02 -2.97 -6.53
N LEU A 282 29.68 -2.86 -6.53
CA LEU A 282 28.88 -2.56 -7.73
C LEU A 282 28.99 -1.09 -8.19
N ASP A 283 29.59 -0.20 -7.38
CA ASP A 283 29.73 1.25 -7.63
C ASP A 283 28.42 1.90 -8.09
N LEU A 284 27.36 1.73 -7.28
CA LEU A 284 25.99 2.21 -7.54
C LEU A 284 25.48 1.88 -8.96
N GLY A 285 25.86 0.71 -9.48
CA GLY A 285 25.42 0.17 -10.77
C GLY A 285 26.39 0.40 -11.93
N ASN A 286 27.52 1.08 -11.72
CA ASN A 286 28.55 1.24 -12.76
C ASN A 286 29.36 -0.04 -13.00
N ASN A 287 29.46 -0.94 -12.02
CA ASN A 287 30.26 -2.17 -12.06
C ASN A 287 29.40 -3.45 -11.92
N VAL A 288 28.29 -3.54 -12.68
CA VAL A 288 27.37 -4.68 -12.64
C VAL A 288 27.58 -5.64 -13.81
N LYS A 289 27.79 -6.93 -13.50
CA LYS A 289 27.75 -8.04 -14.47
C LYS A 289 26.39 -8.73 -14.41
N LEU A 290 25.55 -8.52 -15.42
CA LEU A 290 24.26 -9.21 -15.55
C LEU A 290 24.42 -10.67 -16.06
N PRO A 291 23.50 -11.58 -15.68
CA PRO A 291 22.43 -11.35 -14.71
C PRO A 291 22.96 -11.35 -13.26
N LEU A 292 22.34 -10.56 -12.38
CA LEU A 292 22.81 -10.27 -11.01
C LEU A 292 21.77 -10.65 -9.95
N LEU A 293 22.15 -11.53 -9.02
CA LEU A 293 21.35 -11.98 -7.87
C LEU A 293 22.00 -11.48 -6.59
N GLY A 294 21.41 -10.47 -5.95
CA GLY A 294 21.85 -9.91 -4.68
C GLY A 294 20.89 -10.21 -3.54
N LEU A 295 21.30 -11.03 -2.57
CA LEU A 295 20.46 -11.49 -1.45
C LEU A 295 21.08 -11.08 -0.11
N PHE A 296 20.81 -9.85 0.33
CA PHE A 296 21.56 -9.19 1.40
C PHE A 296 21.11 -9.56 2.83
N ALA A 297 20.04 -10.33 2.96
CA ALA A 297 19.49 -10.77 4.23
C ALA A 297 18.93 -12.21 4.12
N ASP A 298 18.95 -12.96 5.23
CA ASP A 298 18.45 -14.34 5.29
C ASP A 298 16.94 -14.41 5.11
N ARG A 299 16.26 -13.37 5.61
CA ARG A 299 14.86 -13.04 5.39
C ARG A 299 14.77 -11.60 4.87
N ASP A 300 13.67 -10.90 5.10
CA ASP A 300 13.52 -9.45 4.96
C ASP A 300 14.76 -8.66 5.45
N ILE A 301 15.03 -7.55 4.77
CA ILE A 301 15.86 -6.48 5.29
C ILE A 301 15.08 -5.82 6.46
N PRO A 302 15.73 -5.49 7.60
CA PRO A 302 15.04 -4.87 8.73
C PRO A 302 14.34 -3.55 8.36
N PHE A 303 13.30 -3.19 9.10
CA PHE A 303 12.62 -1.89 8.95
C PHE A 303 13.63 -0.72 8.94
N ASP A 304 13.40 0.32 8.14
CA ASP A 304 14.31 1.47 7.98
C ASP A 304 14.60 2.17 9.32
N LEU A 305 13.62 2.18 10.23
CA LEU A 305 13.76 2.64 11.61
C LEU A 305 14.93 1.97 12.36
N ASP A 306 15.22 0.70 12.07
CA ASP A 306 16.34 -0.07 12.60
C ASP A 306 17.54 -0.03 11.64
N ARG A 307 17.31 -0.36 10.35
CA ARG A 307 18.28 -0.50 9.25
C ARG A 307 19.11 0.77 9.00
N ARG A 308 18.57 1.96 9.27
CA ARG A 308 19.33 3.24 9.24
C ARG A 308 20.53 3.26 10.20
N ASN A 309 20.59 2.37 11.19
CA ASN A 309 21.71 2.17 12.11
C ASN A 309 22.63 0.99 11.69
N MET A 310 22.38 0.38 10.52
CA MET A 310 23.02 -0.84 10.02
C MET A 310 23.38 -0.73 8.53
N ASN A 311 23.71 0.48 8.04
CA ASN A 311 24.04 0.71 6.62
C ASN A 311 25.32 -0.02 6.18
N ASP A 312 26.17 -0.41 7.14
CA ASP A 312 27.36 -1.26 6.98
C ASP A 312 27.03 -2.76 6.86
N VAL A 313 25.76 -3.14 7.04
CA VAL A 313 25.26 -4.52 6.91
C VAL A 313 24.27 -4.65 5.74
N TYR A 314 23.36 -3.68 5.58
CA TYR A 314 22.28 -3.73 4.60
C TYR A 314 22.23 -2.48 3.71
N PRO A 315 22.06 -2.63 2.38
CA PRO A 315 21.69 -1.50 1.52
C PRO A 315 20.25 -1.04 1.81
N SER A 316 19.97 0.22 1.51
CA SER A 316 18.62 0.78 1.50
C SER A 316 17.90 0.50 0.17
N LEU A 317 16.56 0.62 0.18
CA LEU A 317 15.74 0.53 -1.04
C LEU A 317 16.20 1.53 -2.11
N ASP A 318 16.55 2.76 -1.69
CA ASP A 318 17.10 3.80 -2.56
C ASP A 318 18.44 3.39 -3.19
N GLU A 319 19.40 2.89 -2.41
CA GLU A 319 20.69 2.42 -2.96
C GLU A 319 20.49 1.28 -3.97
N MET A 320 19.62 0.31 -3.66
CA MET A 320 19.31 -0.80 -4.58
C MET A 320 18.58 -0.32 -5.84
N ALA A 321 17.61 0.59 -5.71
CA ALA A 321 16.89 1.19 -6.83
C ALA A 321 17.84 1.96 -7.76
N ARG A 322 18.68 2.86 -7.22
CA ARG A 322 19.68 3.61 -8.00
C ARG A 322 20.67 2.67 -8.70
N THR A 323 21.11 1.60 -8.02
CA THR A 323 21.99 0.56 -8.58
C THR A 323 21.33 -0.18 -9.73
N ALA A 324 20.09 -0.64 -9.57
CA ALA A 324 19.34 -1.35 -10.61
C ALA A 324 19.08 -0.46 -11.84
N LEU A 325 18.60 0.76 -11.63
CA LEU A 325 18.35 1.75 -12.68
C LEU A 325 19.63 2.04 -13.48
N LYS A 326 20.76 2.24 -12.81
CA LYS A 326 22.04 2.53 -13.44
C LYS A 326 22.59 1.32 -14.21
N ALA A 327 22.51 0.12 -13.65
CA ALA A 327 22.94 -1.11 -14.30
C ALA A 327 22.13 -1.40 -15.57
N LEU A 328 20.80 -1.26 -15.52
CA LEU A 328 19.90 -1.49 -16.66
C LEU A 328 20.00 -0.37 -17.72
N GLU A 329 20.26 0.87 -17.31
CA GLU A 329 20.59 1.98 -18.22
C GLU A 329 21.86 1.68 -19.03
N LEU A 330 22.94 1.23 -18.37
CA LEU A 330 24.21 0.89 -19.04
C LEU A 330 24.08 -0.37 -19.90
N ALA A 331 23.48 -1.44 -19.37
CA ALA A 331 23.36 -2.72 -20.07
C ALA A 331 22.43 -2.67 -21.30
N THR A 332 21.56 -1.66 -21.39
CA THR A 332 20.71 -1.42 -22.57
C THR A 332 21.27 -0.37 -23.53
N ALA A 333 22.45 0.21 -23.30
CA ALA A 333 22.95 1.38 -24.03
C ALA A 333 22.93 1.21 -25.57
N ASP A 334 23.40 0.06 -26.07
CA ASP A 334 23.45 -0.28 -27.50
C ASP A 334 22.21 -1.07 -28.01
N SER A 335 21.12 -1.13 -27.23
CA SER A 335 19.88 -1.87 -27.55
C SER A 335 18.77 -0.96 -28.08
N ASP A 336 17.87 -1.51 -28.92
CA ASP A 336 16.61 -0.83 -29.28
C ASP A 336 15.54 -0.94 -28.17
N LYS A 337 15.75 -1.83 -27.20
CA LYS A 337 14.90 -2.00 -26.00
C LYS A 337 15.54 -1.37 -24.77
N GLY A 338 14.70 -0.85 -23.89
CA GLY A 338 15.10 -0.45 -22.55
C GLY A 338 14.87 -1.59 -21.57
N PHE A 339 14.32 -1.26 -20.41
CA PHE A 339 14.04 -2.23 -19.36
C PHE A 339 12.63 -2.11 -18.77
N PHE A 340 12.17 -3.21 -18.17
CA PHE A 340 11.10 -3.23 -17.18
C PHE A 340 11.73 -3.44 -15.79
N LEU A 341 11.40 -2.59 -14.82
CA LEU A 341 11.91 -2.68 -13.45
C LEU A 341 10.76 -2.56 -12.45
N MET A 342 10.59 -3.58 -11.60
CA MET A 342 9.70 -3.52 -10.44
C MET A 342 10.51 -3.16 -9.19
N ILE A 343 10.05 -2.19 -8.40
CA ILE A 343 10.68 -1.74 -7.15
C ILE A 343 9.63 -1.71 -6.03
N GLU A 344 9.92 -2.30 -4.86
CA GLU A 344 8.93 -2.46 -3.80
C GLU A 344 9.33 -1.83 -2.45
N GLY A 345 8.45 -0.98 -1.92
CA GLY A 345 8.42 -0.56 -0.52
C GLY A 345 7.81 -1.62 0.40
N SER A 346 8.30 -2.85 0.32
CA SER A 346 7.65 -4.07 0.82
C SER A 346 7.26 -4.02 2.29
N ARG A 347 8.13 -3.46 3.13
CA ARG A 347 7.96 -3.50 4.59
C ARG A 347 6.92 -2.50 5.13
N ILE A 348 6.31 -1.65 4.28
CA ILE A 348 5.20 -0.77 4.67
C ILE A 348 3.99 -1.59 5.18
N ASP A 349 3.72 -2.75 4.58
CA ASP A 349 2.67 -3.67 5.01
C ASP A 349 2.98 -4.34 6.35
N HIS A 350 4.20 -4.87 6.51
CA HIS A 350 4.62 -5.56 7.73
C HIS A 350 4.53 -4.65 8.98
N ALA A 351 4.76 -3.33 8.80
CA ALA A 351 4.53 -2.33 9.85
C ALA A 351 3.03 -2.19 10.20
N GLY A 352 2.15 -2.23 9.19
CA GLY A 352 0.70 -2.18 9.34
C GLY A 352 0.12 -3.45 9.97
N HIS A 353 0.58 -4.63 9.57
CA HIS A 353 0.27 -5.90 10.25
C HIS A 353 0.68 -5.86 11.73
N GLY A 354 1.85 -5.28 12.02
CA GLY A 354 2.32 -5.04 13.39
C GLY A 354 1.51 -4.02 14.19
N ASN A 355 0.74 -3.15 13.51
CA ASN A 355 0.15 -1.93 14.05
C ASN A 355 1.22 -1.00 14.68
N ASP A 356 2.43 -0.95 14.10
CA ASP A 356 3.57 -0.15 14.56
C ASP A 356 3.69 1.16 13.75
N PRO A 357 3.19 2.29 14.27
CA PRO A 357 3.20 3.55 13.55
C PRO A 357 4.60 4.19 13.47
N ALA A 358 5.56 3.76 14.32
CA ALA A 358 6.93 4.25 14.26
C ALA A 358 7.70 3.57 13.12
N ALA A 359 7.50 2.27 12.90
CA ALA A 359 7.98 1.60 11.69
C ALA A 359 7.31 2.21 10.44
N GLN A 360 5.97 2.29 10.44
CA GLN A 360 5.16 2.74 9.29
C GLN A 360 5.65 4.06 8.66
N VAL A 361 5.91 5.08 9.47
CA VAL A 361 6.33 6.41 8.96
C VAL A 361 7.77 6.43 8.44
N ASN A 362 8.64 5.53 8.88
CA ASN A 362 10.01 5.46 8.35
C ASN A 362 10.05 4.65 7.06
N GLU A 363 9.24 3.58 6.92
CA GLU A 363 9.07 2.85 5.65
C GLU A 363 8.53 3.74 4.52
N VAL A 364 7.46 4.50 4.79
CA VAL A 364 6.88 5.42 3.79
C VAL A 364 7.88 6.52 3.40
N LEU A 365 8.77 6.95 4.31
CA LEU A 365 9.85 7.90 3.97
C LEU A 365 10.99 7.25 3.19
N ALA A 366 11.38 6.01 3.49
CA ALA A 366 12.37 5.27 2.71
C ALA A 366 11.88 5.03 1.27
N TYR A 367 10.57 4.76 1.11
CA TYR A 367 9.92 4.68 -0.19
C TYR A 367 9.85 6.03 -0.92
N ASP A 368 9.54 7.14 -0.24
CA ASP A 368 9.54 8.49 -0.85
C ASP A 368 10.94 8.89 -1.35
N VAL A 369 12.01 8.53 -0.64
CA VAL A 369 13.40 8.72 -1.11
C VAL A 369 13.69 7.87 -2.34
N ALA A 370 13.34 6.58 -2.34
CA ALA A 370 13.52 5.72 -3.51
C ALA A 370 12.69 6.20 -4.72
N PHE A 371 11.47 6.69 -4.49
CA PHE A 371 10.60 7.29 -5.51
C PHE A 371 11.26 8.56 -6.09
N SER A 372 11.79 9.45 -5.26
CA SER A 372 12.56 10.63 -5.70
C SER A 372 13.74 10.24 -6.60
N SER A 373 14.51 9.21 -6.21
CA SER A 373 15.62 8.69 -7.02
C SER A 373 15.18 8.10 -8.38
N VAL A 374 13.95 7.60 -8.49
CA VAL A 374 13.36 7.14 -9.77
C VAL A 374 12.89 8.34 -10.62
N ILE A 375 12.31 9.37 -10.00
CA ILE A 375 11.97 10.62 -10.69
C ILE A 375 13.23 11.28 -11.25
N GLU A 376 14.28 11.44 -10.45
CA GLU A 376 15.58 11.97 -10.87
C GLU A 376 16.20 11.14 -12.01
N PHE A 377 16.01 9.82 -12.01
CA PHE A 377 16.42 8.95 -13.11
C PHE A 377 15.65 9.24 -14.41
N ILE A 378 14.33 9.40 -14.35
CA ILE A 378 13.50 9.65 -15.53
C ILE A 378 13.79 11.05 -16.09
N GLU A 379 13.90 12.08 -15.25
CA GLU A 379 14.18 13.44 -15.68
C GLU A 379 15.57 13.61 -16.33
N ARG A 380 16.56 12.77 -15.93
CA ARG A 380 17.91 12.80 -16.51
C ARG A 380 18.10 11.86 -17.70
N SER A 381 17.14 10.99 -18.04
CA SER A 381 17.33 10.00 -19.11
C SER A 381 16.99 10.58 -20.48
N GLU A 382 17.85 10.34 -21.47
CA GLU A 382 17.55 10.66 -22.88
C GLU A 382 16.53 9.69 -23.52
N ASN A 383 16.20 8.61 -22.83
CA ASN A 383 15.23 7.60 -23.26
C ASN A 383 13.84 7.91 -22.69
N ALA A 384 12.78 7.59 -23.43
CA ALA A 384 11.41 7.75 -22.92
C ALA A 384 11.17 6.80 -21.73
N GLY A 385 11.04 7.36 -20.53
CA GLY A 385 10.67 6.64 -19.32
C GLY A 385 9.24 6.97 -18.89
N VAL A 386 8.57 6.01 -18.26
CA VAL A 386 7.43 6.29 -17.38
C VAL A 386 7.62 5.57 -16.04
N LEU A 387 7.28 6.26 -14.96
CA LEU A 387 7.01 5.67 -13.66
C LEU A 387 5.50 5.60 -13.47
N VAL A 388 5.02 4.44 -13.03
CA VAL A 388 3.72 4.29 -12.36
C VAL A 388 3.98 3.68 -11.00
N ALA A 389 3.36 4.24 -9.96
CA ALA A 389 3.41 3.67 -8.62
C ALA A 389 2.01 3.50 -8.04
N THR A 390 1.82 2.45 -7.25
CA THR A 390 0.57 2.17 -6.53
C THR A 390 0.88 1.34 -5.29
N SER A 391 -0.11 1.17 -4.42
CA SER A 391 -0.16 0.03 -3.51
C SER A 391 -1.08 -1.06 -4.09
N ASP A 392 -1.01 -2.26 -3.53
CA ASP A 392 -1.89 -3.41 -3.75
C ASP A 392 -3.06 -3.48 -2.76
N HIS A 393 -2.89 -3.00 -1.52
CA HIS A 393 -3.92 -2.86 -0.49
C HIS A 393 -3.57 -1.84 0.61
N GLU A 394 -4.53 -1.51 1.48
CA GLU A 394 -4.22 -0.83 2.75
C GLU A 394 -4.11 -1.86 3.87
N THR A 395 -3.21 -1.67 4.83
CA THR A 395 -3.02 -2.62 5.94
C THR A 395 -3.13 -1.98 7.33
N GLY A 396 -3.79 -2.73 8.24
CA GLY A 396 -4.06 -2.36 9.62
C GLY A 396 -5.38 -1.59 9.81
N GLY A 397 -5.92 -0.98 8.74
CA GLY A 397 -7.06 -0.09 8.83
C GLY A 397 -6.74 1.11 9.71
N LEU A 398 -5.70 1.85 9.32
CA LEU A 398 -5.05 2.93 10.04
C LEU A 398 -5.95 4.17 10.13
N SER A 399 -5.97 4.77 11.31
CA SER A 399 -6.68 6.02 11.61
C SER A 399 -5.78 6.98 12.37
N VAL A 400 -5.58 8.17 11.80
CA VAL A 400 -4.67 9.22 12.30
C VAL A 400 -5.31 10.04 13.45
N ALA A 401 -6.12 9.36 14.28
CA ALA A 401 -6.68 9.82 15.56
C ALA A 401 -7.34 8.62 16.27
N ARG A 402 -7.08 8.43 17.57
CA ARG A 402 -7.68 7.36 18.40
C ARG A 402 -8.26 7.91 19.69
N GLN A 403 -9.57 7.75 19.86
CA GLN A 403 -10.23 7.97 21.14
C GLN A 403 -9.77 6.89 22.16
N ILE A 404 -8.92 7.29 23.11
CA ILE A 404 -8.34 6.38 24.12
C ILE A 404 -9.18 6.23 25.40
N ASN A 405 -10.23 7.05 25.58
CA ASN A 405 -11.07 7.08 26.78
C ASN A 405 -12.54 7.44 26.44
N PRO A 406 -13.54 7.13 27.30
CA PRO A 406 -14.96 7.26 26.98
C PRO A 406 -15.54 8.69 27.11
N ALA A 407 -14.73 9.72 27.38
CA ALA A 407 -15.17 11.11 27.28
C ALA A 407 -15.41 11.53 25.82
N TYR A 408 -15.90 12.75 25.60
CA TYR A 408 -16.08 13.29 24.25
C TYR A 408 -14.74 13.28 23.47
N PRO A 409 -14.72 12.91 22.17
CA PRO A 409 -13.48 12.79 21.41
C PRO A 409 -12.65 14.07 21.38
N GLU A 410 -11.34 13.94 21.60
CA GLU A 410 -10.36 14.99 21.35
C GLU A 410 -9.73 14.77 19.97
N TYR A 411 -9.68 15.80 19.13
CA TYR A 411 -9.10 15.74 17.79
C TYR A 411 -7.57 15.85 17.86
N LYS A 412 -6.91 14.76 18.28
CA LYS A 412 -5.48 14.73 18.58
C LYS A 412 -4.81 13.46 18.08
N TRP A 413 -3.55 13.63 17.69
CA TRP A 413 -2.53 12.59 17.58
C TRP A 413 -1.16 13.26 17.86
N PHE A 414 -0.14 12.48 18.20
CA PHE A 414 1.11 12.98 18.78
C PHE A 414 2.36 12.42 18.05
N PRO A 415 2.89 13.12 17.02
CA PRO A 415 4.08 12.70 16.28
C PRO A 415 5.34 12.58 17.15
N GLU A 416 5.42 13.32 18.26
CA GLU A 416 6.54 13.24 19.19
C GLU A 416 6.74 11.84 19.79
N VAL A 417 5.67 11.04 19.88
CA VAL A 417 5.74 9.68 20.42
C VAL A 417 6.45 8.75 19.44
N LEU A 418 6.19 8.88 18.14
CA LEU A 418 6.89 8.15 17.09
C LEU A 418 8.35 8.63 16.98
N ALA A 419 8.58 9.94 17.10
CA ALA A 419 9.92 10.53 16.98
C ALA A 419 10.87 10.16 18.12
N ASN A 420 10.33 9.76 19.28
CA ASN A 420 11.10 9.25 20.42
C ASN A 420 11.46 7.75 20.30
N ALA A 421 10.87 7.00 19.37
CA ALA A 421 11.23 5.61 19.12
C ALA A 421 12.56 5.53 18.35
N SER A 422 13.51 4.76 18.89
CA SER A 422 14.80 4.51 18.25
C SER A 422 14.82 3.24 17.39
N HIS A 423 13.98 2.26 17.74
CA HIS A 423 13.88 0.93 17.13
C HIS A 423 12.42 0.50 16.93
N SER A 424 12.18 -0.45 16.02
CA SER A 424 10.84 -1.03 15.82
C SER A 424 10.39 -1.98 16.92
N SER A 425 9.08 -2.23 17.00
CA SER A 425 8.51 -3.24 17.88
C SER A 425 8.98 -4.66 17.54
N GLU A 426 9.33 -4.94 16.28
CA GLU A 426 9.83 -6.25 15.83
C GLU A 426 11.25 -6.49 16.37
N TYR A 427 12.13 -5.51 16.19
CA TYR A 427 13.49 -5.54 16.77
C TYR A 427 13.43 -5.74 18.28
N LEU A 428 12.57 -4.99 18.99
CA LEU A 428 12.45 -5.05 20.44
C LEU A 428 11.84 -6.38 20.93
N ALA A 429 10.93 -6.99 20.16
CA ALA A 429 10.45 -8.34 20.41
C ALA A 429 11.55 -9.39 20.18
N GLY A 430 12.38 -9.24 19.15
CA GLY A 430 13.56 -10.07 18.90
C GLY A 430 14.57 -10.01 20.05
N GLN A 431 14.87 -8.81 20.54
CA GLN A 431 15.72 -8.58 21.71
C GLN A 431 15.15 -9.23 22.98
N LEU A 432 13.85 -9.08 23.25
CA LEU A 432 13.19 -9.70 24.41
C LEU A 432 13.27 -11.23 24.37
N ASN A 433 12.93 -11.83 23.22
CA ASN A 433 12.95 -13.27 23.06
C ASN A 433 14.38 -13.84 23.14
N SER A 434 15.38 -13.12 22.59
CA SER A 434 16.80 -13.48 22.71
C SER A 434 17.28 -13.45 24.16
N TYR A 435 16.96 -12.38 24.91
CA TYR A 435 17.29 -12.26 26.33
C TYR A 435 16.64 -13.38 27.17
N ILE A 436 15.39 -13.73 26.90
CA ILE A 436 14.69 -14.82 27.60
C ILE A 436 15.27 -16.19 27.23
N ALA A 437 15.75 -16.38 25.99
CA ALA A 437 16.42 -17.62 25.57
C ALA A 437 17.80 -17.80 26.20
N GLU A 438 18.57 -16.73 26.39
CA GLU A 438 19.91 -16.78 27.00
C GLU A 438 19.85 -16.84 28.54
N PHE A 439 19.03 -16.00 29.18
CA PHE A 439 19.04 -15.82 30.64
C PHE A 439 17.81 -16.38 31.36
N GLY A 440 16.72 -16.66 30.66
CA GLY A 440 15.43 -17.02 31.25
C GLY A 440 14.70 -15.84 31.93
N LYS A 441 13.51 -16.12 32.47
CA LYS A 441 12.71 -15.13 33.23
C LYS A 441 13.29 -14.93 34.65
N THR A 442 14.37 -14.16 34.74
CA THR A 442 15.02 -13.80 36.02
C THR A 442 14.48 -12.49 36.60
N ASP A 443 14.77 -12.23 37.86
CA ASP A 443 14.58 -10.96 38.59
C ASP A 443 15.32 -9.75 37.98
N LYS A 444 16.10 -9.95 36.89
CA LYS A 444 16.67 -8.87 36.07
C LYS A 444 15.81 -8.51 34.85
N LEU A 445 14.85 -9.37 34.45
CA LEU A 445 14.03 -9.20 33.25
C LEU A 445 13.21 -7.91 33.29
N GLU A 446 12.59 -7.58 34.44
CA GLU A 446 11.84 -6.33 34.62
C GLU A 446 12.70 -5.10 34.31
N LYS A 447 13.94 -5.09 34.79
CA LYS A 447 14.90 -4.00 34.57
C LYS A 447 15.37 -3.94 33.11
N TYR A 448 15.58 -5.09 32.47
CA TYR A 448 15.95 -5.13 31.04
C TYR A 448 14.82 -4.60 30.16
N ILE A 449 13.58 -5.05 30.36
CA ILE A 449 12.41 -4.55 29.63
C ILE A 449 12.26 -3.04 29.83
N SER A 450 12.25 -2.57 31.08
CA SER A 450 12.02 -1.14 31.38
C SER A 450 13.14 -0.22 30.89
N GLU A 451 14.41 -0.53 31.17
CA GLU A 451 15.53 0.38 30.92
C GLU A 451 16.26 0.16 29.57
N ASN A 452 16.08 -0.98 28.90
CA ASN A 452 16.63 -1.22 27.56
C ASN A 452 15.54 -1.17 26.48
N LEU A 453 14.46 -1.93 26.62
CA LEU A 453 13.47 -2.03 25.54
C LEU A 453 12.50 -0.85 25.51
N VAL A 454 11.90 -0.50 26.65
CA VAL A 454 10.88 0.54 26.72
C VAL A 454 11.49 1.95 26.78
N ARG A 455 12.39 2.23 27.74
CA ARG A 455 12.97 3.59 27.87
C ARG A 455 13.87 3.98 26.70
N LYS A 456 14.71 3.08 26.20
CA LYS A 456 15.67 3.39 25.11
C LYS A 456 15.12 3.03 23.74
N GLY A 457 14.52 1.84 23.58
CA GLY A 457 13.90 1.42 22.32
C GLY A 457 12.73 2.30 21.92
N LEU A 458 11.71 2.42 22.78
CA LEU A 458 10.48 3.18 22.48
C LEU A 458 10.49 4.66 22.95
N GLY A 459 11.51 5.09 23.69
CA GLY A 459 11.54 6.43 24.32
C GLY A 459 10.50 6.64 25.43
N ILE A 460 9.75 5.58 25.81
CA ILE A 460 8.63 5.65 26.76
C ILE A 460 9.16 5.75 28.19
N THR A 461 8.76 6.82 28.90
CA THR A 461 9.26 7.13 30.26
C THR A 461 8.26 6.82 31.37
N ASP A 462 6.99 6.57 31.03
CA ASP A 462 5.83 6.39 31.91
C ASP A 462 5.29 4.94 31.90
N LEU A 463 6.19 3.96 31.71
CA LEU A 463 5.85 2.53 31.66
C LEU A 463 5.00 2.10 32.86
N SER A 464 3.78 1.65 32.61
CA SER A 464 2.89 1.11 33.64
C SER A 464 3.28 -0.31 34.04
N LYS A 465 2.90 -0.69 35.27
CA LYS A 465 3.05 -2.07 35.75
C LYS A 465 2.29 -3.09 34.89
N GLN A 466 1.18 -2.70 34.26
CA GLN A 466 0.37 -3.59 33.43
C GLN A 466 1.04 -3.87 32.08
N GLU A 467 1.62 -2.86 31.44
CA GLU A 467 2.41 -3.02 30.21
C GLU A 467 3.64 -3.90 30.45
N LEU A 468 4.39 -3.62 31.54
CA LEU A 468 5.55 -4.41 31.94
C LEU A 468 5.19 -5.88 32.20
N GLN A 469 4.13 -6.13 32.97
CA GLN A 469 3.65 -7.49 33.24
C GLN A 469 3.18 -8.19 31.97
N SER A 470 2.51 -7.47 31.06
CA SER A 470 2.02 -8.04 29.79
C SER A 470 3.17 -8.55 28.91
N LEU A 471 4.28 -7.81 28.85
CA LEU A 471 5.51 -8.21 28.15
C LEU A 471 6.20 -9.41 28.81
N ILE A 472 6.21 -9.47 30.14
CA ILE A 472 6.80 -10.58 30.91
C ILE A 472 5.99 -11.86 30.74
N ASP A 473 4.67 -11.78 30.78
CA ASP A 473 3.80 -12.95 30.69
C ASP A 473 3.68 -13.47 29.26
N ASN A 474 3.61 -12.56 28.27
CA ASN A 474 3.31 -12.87 26.86
C ASN A 474 4.45 -12.45 25.89
N PRO A 475 5.69 -12.94 26.05
CA PRO A 475 6.82 -12.50 25.22
C PRO A 475 6.63 -12.82 23.73
N LEU A 476 5.87 -13.87 23.39
CA LEU A 476 5.50 -14.20 22.00
C LEU A 476 4.54 -13.18 21.36
N LEU A 477 3.89 -12.32 22.15
CA LEU A 477 3.04 -11.22 21.68
C LEU A 477 3.68 -9.84 21.90
N SER A 478 4.95 -9.79 22.32
CA SER A 478 5.62 -8.55 22.69
C SER A 478 5.69 -7.53 21.56
N PHE A 479 5.78 -7.98 20.30
CA PHE A 479 5.66 -7.18 19.09
C PHE A 479 4.42 -6.26 19.13
N TYR A 480 3.23 -6.86 19.20
CA TYR A 480 1.96 -6.12 19.27
C TYR A 480 1.80 -5.30 20.55
N ILE A 481 2.41 -5.73 21.66
CA ILE A 481 2.37 -4.99 22.93
C ILE A 481 3.21 -3.71 22.84
N PHE A 482 4.43 -3.77 22.31
CA PHE A 482 5.26 -2.59 22.04
C PHE A 482 4.55 -1.63 21.06
N ALA A 483 3.94 -2.17 20.00
CA ALA A 483 3.22 -1.38 18.99
C ALA A 483 1.98 -0.65 19.55
N ASP A 484 1.16 -1.30 20.39
CA ASP A 484 0.02 -0.65 21.06
C ASP A 484 0.47 0.32 22.17
N MET A 485 1.63 0.11 22.80
CA MET A 485 2.24 1.07 23.74
C MET A 485 2.63 2.40 23.07
N ILE A 486 3.17 2.36 21.83
CA ILE A 486 3.35 3.55 20.99
C ILE A 486 1.99 4.10 20.58
N SER A 487 1.15 3.29 19.93
CA SER A 487 -0.10 3.72 19.30
C SER A 487 -1.08 4.41 20.27
N ARG A 488 -1.19 3.93 21.53
CA ARG A 488 -2.02 4.59 22.55
C ARG A 488 -1.50 5.98 22.94
N ARG A 489 -0.19 6.12 23.11
CA ARG A 489 0.46 7.39 23.48
C ARG A 489 0.40 8.38 22.31
N ALA A 490 0.64 7.90 21.10
CA ALA A 490 0.52 8.64 19.86
C ALA A 490 -0.93 9.04 19.50
N GLN A 491 -1.92 8.43 20.16
CA GLN A 491 -3.34 8.44 19.75
C GLN A 491 -3.52 8.10 18.26
N ILE A 492 -2.81 7.07 17.80
CA ILE A 492 -3.00 6.41 16.49
C ILE A 492 -3.85 5.15 16.69
N GLY A 493 -4.80 4.93 15.79
CA GLY A 493 -5.76 3.84 15.85
C GLY A 493 -5.65 2.88 14.67
N TRP A 494 -5.94 1.62 14.96
CA TRP A 494 -5.92 0.51 14.02
C TRP A 494 -7.18 -0.32 14.23
N SER A 495 -7.72 -0.91 13.17
CA SER A 495 -8.99 -1.68 13.22
C SER A 495 -8.81 -3.18 13.03
N THR A 496 -7.65 -3.62 12.53
CA THR A 496 -7.33 -5.01 12.24
C THR A 496 -5.82 -5.27 12.41
N HIS A 497 -5.37 -6.51 12.17
CA HIS A 497 -3.97 -6.89 11.99
C HIS A 497 -3.80 -7.54 10.60
N GLY A 498 -4.44 -6.96 9.59
CA GLY A 498 -4.53 -7.47 8.23
C GLY A 498 -5.00 -6.37 7.28
N HIS A 499 -5.21 -6.70 6.02
CA HIS A 499 -5.50 -5.71 5.00
C HIS A 499 -6.97 -5.22 5.10
N THR A 500 -7.27 -4.11 4.43
CA THR A 500 -8.62 -3.59 4.26
C THR A 500 -8.94 -3.31 2.79
N ALA A 501 -10.22 -3.08 2.49
CA ALA A 501 -10.72 -2.77 1.15
C ALA A 501 -10.78 -1.25 0.89
N VAL A 502 -9.81 -0.49 1.39
CA VAL A 502 -9.66 0.94 1.10
C VAL A 502 -8.97 1.10 -0.26
N ASP A 503 -9.54 1.94 -1.13
CA ASP A 503 -8.91 2.33 -2.39
C ASP A 503 -7.59 3.05 -2.10
N VAL A 504 -6.52 2.60 -2.76
CA VAL A 504 -5.14 3.09 -2.55
C VAL A 504 -4.76 4.11 -3.63
N ASN A 505 -3.70 4.89 -3.40
CA ASN A 505 -3.29 5.94 -4.34
C ASN A 505 -2.52 5.40 -5.55
N ILE A 506 -2.71 6.02 -6.71
CA ILE A 506 -1.89 5.87 -7.92
C ILE A 506 -1.08 7.15 -8.14
N TYR A 507 0.20 6.98 -8.46
CA TYR A 507 1.13 8.05 -8.81
C TYR A 507 1.77 7.79 -10.18
N GLY A 508 2.25 8.84 -10.85
CA GLY A 508 3.01 8.67 -12.08
C GLY A 508 3.72 9.91 -12.61
N THR A 509 4.47 9.70 -13.69
CA THR A 509 5.12 10.76 -14.48
C THR A 509 4.32 11.08 -15.75
N ALA A 510 4.76 12.07 -16.53
CA ALA A 510 4.25 12.27 -17.89
C ALA A 510 4.30 10.95 -18.70
N GLY A 511 3.25 10.68 -19.48
CA GLY A 511 3.02 9.39 -20.15
C GLY A 511 2.11 8.42 -19.37
N SER A 512 1.71 8.75 -18.14
CA SER A 512 0.77 7.95 -17.31
C SER A 512 -0.68 8.48 -17.32
N GLU A 513 -1.02 9.40 -18.24
CA GLU A 513 -2.29 10.13 -18.25
C GLU A 513 -3.53 9.23 -18.39
N GLY A 514 -3.35 8.01 -18.91
CA GLY A 514 -4.39 6.97 -18.97
C GLY A 514 -4.79 6.36 -17.62
N LEU A 515 -4.09 6.66 -16.53
CA LEU A 515 -4.39 6.23 -15.16
C LEU A 515 -4.94 7.37 -14.26
N HIS A 516 -5.38 8.48 -14.87
CA HIS A 516 -6.00 9.59 -14.14
C HIS A 516 -7.46 9.26 -13.76
N GLY A 517 -7.71 8.97 -12.47
CA GLY A 517 -9.07 8.76 -11.95
C GLY A 517 -9.19 7.70 -10.86
N ASN A 518 -10.20 6.83 -10.98
CA ASN A 518 -10.42 5.67 -10.11
C ASN A 518 -10.46 4.39 -10.95
N HIS A 519 -9.44 3.58 -10.78
CA HIS A 519 -9.15 2.40 -11.59
C HIS A 519 -9.34 1.10 -10.82
N GLU A 520 -9.48 -0.01 -11.53
CA GLU A 520 -9.33 -1.36 -10.97
C GLU A 520 -7.87 -1.78 -11.12
N ASN A 521 -7.29 -2.50 -10.16
CA ASN A 521 -5.85 -2.85 -10.23
C ASN A 521 -5.44 -3.62 -11.51
N THR A 522 -6.38 -4.31 -12.16
CA THR A 522 -6.16 -4.91 -13.49
C THR A 522 -5.91 -3.88 -14.60
N GLU A 523 -6.55 -2.71 -14.55
CA GLU A 523 -6.37 -1.63 -15.53
C GLU A 523 -4.97 -1.01 -15.44
N ILE A 524 -4.33 -1.08 -14.26
CA ILE A 524 -2.91 -0.74 -14.10
C ILE A 524 -2.05 -1.75 -14.84
N GLY A 525 -2.29 -3.06 -14.68
CA GLY A 525 -1.61 -4.10 -15.46
C GLY A 525 -1.84 -3.97 -16.98
N GLU A 526 -3.04 -3.56 -17.38
CA GLU A 526 -3.32 -3.21 -18.77
C GLU A 526 -2.49 -2.01 -19.24
N PHE A 527 -2.35 -0.95 -18.44
CA PHE A 527 -1.47 0.18 -18.76
C PHE A 527 0.00 -0.28 -18.92
N LEU A 528 0.53 -1.11 -18.01
CA LEU A 528 1.92 -1.56 -18.05
C LEU A 528 2.24 -2.31 -19.38
N ARG A 529 1.39 -3.28 -19.77
CA ARG A 529 1.57 -4.00 -21.05
C ARG A 529 1.36 -3.08 -22.26
N ASN A 530 0.38 -2.19 -22.19
CA ASN A 530 0.07 -1.24 -23.26
C ASN A 530 1.17 -0.18 -23.43
N TYR A 531 1.92 0.18 -22.38
CA TYR A 531 3.05 1.12 -22.47
C TYR A 531 4.27 0.52 -23.17
N LEU A 532 4.52 -0.80 -23.06
CA LEU A 532 5.67 -1.44 -23.71
C LEU A 532 5.37 -2.15 -25.05
N ASP A 533 4.12 -2.16 -25.52
CA ASP A 533 3.63 -2.90 -26.71
C ASP A 533 3.75 -4.43 -26.54
N LEU A 534 3.26 -4.96 -25.40
CA LEU A 534 3.49 -6.34 -24.98
C LEU A 534 2.26 -7.24 -25.13
N ASP A 535 2.42 -8.37 -25.81
CA ASP A 535 1.40 -9.41 -25.92
C ASP A 535 1.50 -10.42 -24.76
N VAL A 536 0.78 -10.12 -23.68
CA VAL A 536 0.67 -10.97 -22.49
C VAL A 536 -0.18 -12.23 -22.75
N GLN A 537 -1.05 -12.22 -23.76
CA GLN A 537 -1.84 -13.40 -24.12
C GLN A 537 -0.95 -14.47 -24.79
N ALA A 538 -0.05 -14.07 -25.69
CA ALA A 538 0.91 -14.99 -26.30
C ALA A 538 1.82 -15.69 -25.27
N ILE A 539 2.15 -15.02 -24.17
CA ILE A 539 2.85 -15.62 -23.02
C ILE A 539 1.95 -16.61 -22.28
N THR A 540 0.72 -16.22 -21.98
CA THR A 540 -0.29 -17.10 -21.36
C THR A 540 -0.50 -18.38 -22.17
N ASP A 541 -0.62 -18.26 -23.49
CA ASP A 541 -0.80 -19.40 -24.40
C ASP A 541 0.43 -20.33 -24.43
N GLU A 542 1.65 -19.79 -24.34
CA GLU A 542 2.88 -20.59 -24.25
C GLU A 542 3.00 -21.32 -22.90
N LEU A 543 2.62 -20.68 -21.79
CA LEU A 543 2.59 -21.27 -20.45
C LEU A 543 1.53 -22.38 -20.36
N VAL A 544 0.32 -22.14 -20.86
CA VAL A 544 -0.75 -23.15 -20.94
C VAL A 544 -0.34 -24.32 -21.84
N GLY A 545 0.31 -24.05 -22.97
CA GLY A 545 0.91 -25.08 -23.83
C GLY A 545 2.07 -25.86 -23.19
N LYS A 546 2.56 -25.42 -22.03
CA LYS A 546 3.65 -26.02 -21.25
C LYS A 546 3.19 -26.61 -19.91
N LEU A 547 1.88 -26.70 -19.63
CA LEU A 547 1.33 -27.18 -18.35
C LEU A 547 1.94 -28.50 -17.86
N ASP A 548 2.22 -29.46 -18.74
CA ASP A 548 2.87 -30.74 -18.38
C ASP A 548 4.32 -30.60 -17.88
N THR A 549 4.98 -29.46 -18.13
CA THR A 549 6.32 -29.14 -17.60
C THR A 549 6.27 -28.40 -16.26
N PHE A 550 5.11 -27.86 -15.87
CA PHE A 550 4.88 -27.44 -14.49
C PHE A 550 4.83 -28.73 -13.65
N SER A 551 5.93 -29.05 -12.98
CA SER A 551 6.02 -30.21 -12.08
C SER A 551 5.29 -29.93 -10.75
N ILE A 552 4.01 -29.54 -10.86
CA ILE A 552 3.03 -29.56 -9.78
C ILE A 552 3.04 -30.99 -9.23
N PRO A 553 3.42 -31.21 -7.96
CA PRO A 553 3.40 -32.55 -7.40
C PRO A 553 1.98 -33.12 -7.49
N ASP A 554 1.81 -34.23 -8.23
CA ASP A 554 0.50 -34.85 -8.41
C ASP A 554 -0.05 -35.25 -7.04
N SER A 555 -1.05 -34.50 -6.57
CA SER A 555 -1.78 -34.76 -5.32
C SER A 555 -2.68 -35.97 -5.54
N GLY A 556 -2.04 -37.14 -5.69
CA GLY A 556 -2.59 -38.31 -6.35
C GLY A 556 -3.93 -38.74 -5.76
N LYS A 557 -4.94 -38.73 -6.63
CA LYS A 557 -6.36 -39.14 -6.46
C LYS A 557 -6.75 -39.60 -5.06
N SER A 558 -6.75 -38.64 -4.13
CA SER A 558 -7.23 -38.78 -2.75
C SER A 558 -8.56 -38.05 -2.60
N SER A 559 -9.49 -38.62 -1.84
CA SER A 559 -10.88 -38.13 -1.79
C SER A 559 -11.03 -36.89 -0.90
N MET A 560 -10.66 -35.72 -1.43
CA MET A 560 -11.01 -34.40 -0.89
C MET A 560 -11.85 -33.56 -1.87
N GLN A 561 -12.83 -34.19 -2.50
CA GLN A 561 -14.00 -33.43 -2.95
C GLN A 561 -14.82 -33.00 -1.71
N ASN A 562 -15.22 -31.73 -1.68
CA ASN A 562 -16.10 -31.13 -0.67
C ASN A 562 -15.54 -30.90 0.76
N THR A 563 -14.33 -30.35 0.89
CA THR A 563 -14.08 -29.31 1.90
C THR A 563 -13.10 -28.26 1.37
N LEU A 564 -13.60 -27.08 1.02
CA LEU A 564 -12.80 -25.87 1.16
C LEU A 564 -12.50 -25.70 2.66
N PRO A 565 -11.25 -25.39 3.08
CA PRO A 565 -11.02 -24.91 4.43
C PRO A 565 -11.65 -23.52 4.55
N SER A 566 -12.87 -23.45 5.08
CA SER A 566 -13.43 -22.19 5.53
C SER A 566 -12.50 -21.61 6.58
N TYR A 567 -11.84 -20.49 6.27
CA TYR A 567 -11.14 -19.69 7.26
C TYR A 567 -12.17 -19.15 8.26
N ASP A 568 -12.44 -19.92 9.31
CA ASP A 568 -13.23 -19.47 10.45
C ASP A 568 -12.39 -18.50 11.29
N VAL A 569 -12.48 -17.23 10.92
CA VAL A 569 -11.85 -16.10 11.62
C VAL A 569 -12.37 -15.99 13.07
N GLY A 570 -13.45 -16.69 13.43
CA GLY A 570 -14.07 -16.69 14.76
C GLY A 570 -13.20 -17.20 15.91
N GLN A 571 -12.11 -17.96 15.66
CA GLN A 571 -11.30 -18.58 16.73
C GLN A 571 -10.00 -17.84 17.13
N ARG A 572 -9.69 -16.65 16.59
CA ARG A 572 -8.60 -15.80 17.11
C ARG A 572 -9.04 -14.49 17.78
N LEU A 573 -10.34 -14.17 17.80
CA LEU A 573 -10.86 -12.89 18.33
C LEU A 573 -11.99 -13.05 19.38
N GLN A 574 -11.75 -13.83 20.45
CA GLN A 574 -12.59 -13.78 21.67
C GLN A 574 -11.83 -13.52 22.98
N VAL A 575 -10.50 -13.38 22.96
CA VAL A 575 -9.70 -13.12 24.19
C VAL A 575 -9.95 -11.71 24.78
N PHE A 576 -10.52 -10.78 24.00
CA PHE A 576 -10.81 -9.41 24.43
C PHE A 576 -12.28 -9.14 24.85
N ARG A 577 -12.96 -10.10 25.49
CA ARG A 577 -14.14 -9.79 26.32
C ARG A 577 -14.35 -10.80 27.46
N ARG A 578 -14.56 -10.25 28.67
CA ARG A 578 -14.80 -10.91 29.97
C ARG A 578 -13.58 -11.55 30.64
N SER A 579 -13.07 -10.86 31.66
CA SER A 579 -12.83 -11.55 32.92
C SER A 579 -14.19 -11.87 33.57
N HIS A 580 -14.35 -13.09 34.08
CA HIS A 580 -14.99 -13.45 35.36
C HIS A 580 -15.32 -14.96 35.39
N ASN A 581 -14.82 -15.61 36.44
CA ASN A 581 -15.11 -16.96 36.93
C ASN A 581 -14.70 -18.20 36.12
N ASP A 582 -14.01 -19.07 36.88
CA ASP A 582 -13.95 -20.53 36.83
C ASP A 582 -13.07 -21.29 35.82
N THR A 583 -12.93 -22.59 36.10
CA THR A 583 -11.63 -23.28 36.05
C THR A 583 -11.58 -24.61 35.28
N SER A 584 -10.35 -24.95 34.84
CA SER A 584 -9.85 -26.28 34.44
C SER A 584 -10.13 -26.82 33.01
N LEU A 585 -9.41 -27.91 32.67
CA LEU A 585 -9.42 -28.70 31.42
C LEU A 585 -8.83 -27.99 30.17
N THR A 586 -7.51 -28.05 29.94
CA THR A 586 -6.66 -29.15 29.38
C THR A 586 -6.42 -29.02 27.87
N TRP A 587 -5.13 -29.05 27.47
CA TRP A 587 -4.66 -28.68 26.14
C TRP A 587 -4.39 -29.87 25.21
N HIS A 588 -4.51 -29.63 23.91
CA HIS A 588 -3.79 -30.37 22.86
C HIS A 588 -2.94 -29.37 22.05
N GLN A 589 -1.78 -29.83 21.56
CA GLN A 589 -0.73 -28.98 21.00
C GLN A 589 -0.65 -29.08 19.48
N THR A 590 -0.52 -27.93 18.83
CA THR A 590 0.06 -27.80 17.48
C THR A 590 1.09 -26.67 17.53
N THR A 591 2.37 -27.05 17.70
CA THR A 591 3.47 -26.11 17.89
C THR A 591 4.28 -25.96 16.61
N ALA A 592 4.23 -24.79 15.97
CA ALA A 592 5.27 -24.38 15.05
C ALA A 592 6.50 -23.94 15.88
N LEU A 593 7.63 -24.61 15.72
CA LEU A 593 8.84 -24.38 16.51
C LEU A 593 9.81 -23.45 15.78
N TYR A 594 9.97 -22.22 16.26
CA TYR A 594 11.20 -21.46 16.05
C TYR A 594 12.37 -22.20 16.72
N SER A 595 13.43 -22.51 15.98
CA SER A 595 14.59 -23.26 16.47
C SER A 595 15.90 -22.47 16.35
N LEU A 596 16.03 -21.41 17.14
CA LEU A 596 17.34 -20.81 17.40
C LEU A 596 18.23 -21.81 18.17
N ARG A 597 19.40 -22.16 17.61
CA ARG A 597 20.42 -22.97 18.29
C ARG A 597 21.79 -22.33 18.14
N ILE A 598 22.35 -21.90 19.28
CA ILE A 598 23.68 -21.30 19.38
C ILE A 598 24.76 -22.40 19.23
N PRO A 599 25.82 -22.19 18.42
CA PRO A 599 26.87 -23.18 18.20
C PRO A 599 27.76 -23.41 19.44
N ARG A 600 28.31 -24.63 19.57
CA ARG A 600 29.32 -24.96 20.60
C ARG A 600 30.72 -24.99 19.99
N LEU A 601 31.64 -24.22 20.58
CA LEU A 601 33.07 -24.25 20.24
C LEU A 601 33.71 -25.62 20.52
N ALA A 602 34.61 -26.03 19.63
CA ALA A 602 35.17 -27.38 19.56
C ALA A 602 36.36 -27.62 20.52
N ARG A 603 36.61 -28.91 20.84
CA ARG A 603 37.93 -29.45 21.22
C ARG A 603 37.98 -30.98 21.22
N GLY A 604 39.02 -31.55 20.57
CA GLY A 604 39.65 -32.82 20.97
C GLY A 604 39.09 -34.12 20.37
N ASN A 605 39.79 -34.66 19.37
CA ASN A 605 39.72 -36.09 19.03
C ASN A 605 40.34 -36.95 20.14
N PHE A 606 39.77 -38.13 20.42
CA PHE A 606 40.51 -39.40 20.46
C PHE A 606 39.54 -40.59 20.35
N SER A 607 40.07 -41.78 20.09
CA SER A 607 39.32 -42.96 19.61
C SER A 607 39.14 -44.07 20.66
N SER A 608 38.50 -45.17 20.20
CA SER A 608 38.32 -46.49 20.86
C SER A 608 37.09 -46.67 21.78
N THR A 609 36.18 -47.52 21.29
CA THR A 609 35.33 -48.44 22.08
C THR A 609 36.19 -49.68 22.47
N PRO A 610 35.75 -50.66 23.32
CA PRO A 610 34.35 -51.00 23.64
C PRO A 610 34.06 -51.58 25.07
N ARG A 611 32.83 -52.11 25.22
CA ARG A 611 32.38 -53.23 26.09
C ARG A 611 31.84 -52.98 27.53
N LEU A 612 30.51 -53.23 27.63
CA LEU A 612 29.85 -54.30 28.41
C LEU A 612 29.15 -54.03 29.77
N ILE A 613 27.90 -54.54 29.80
CA ILE A 613 27.13 -55.20 30.89
C ILE A 613 26.15 -54.38 31.77
N HIS A 614 24.90 -54.85 31.68
CA HIS A 614 23.75 -54.86 32.62
C HIS A 614 23.96 -54.35 34.07
N THR A 615 22.98 -53.72 34.69
CA THR A 615 21.72 -54.41 35.10
C THR A 615 20.51 -53.50 35.34
N GLN A 616 19.32 -54.10 35.25
CA GLN A 616 18.02 -53.46 35.55
C GLN A 616 17.71 -53.45 37.06
N ARG A 617 16.88 -52.51 37.51
CA ARG A 617 15.73 -52.81 38.39
C ARG A 617 14.69 -51.69 38.40
N THR A 618 13.44 -52.07 38.62
CA THR A 618 12.24 -51.21 38.60
C THR A 618 11.46 -51.34 39.92
N MET A 619 10.78 -50.26 40.37
CA MET A 619 9.35 -50.21 40.74
C MET A 619 8.94 -48.99 41.61
N PHE A 620 7.72 -48.47 41.31
CA PHE A 620 6.68 -47.83 42.14
C PHE A 620 6.97 -47.44 43.63
N VAL A 621 6.73 -46.22 44.15
CA VAL A 621 5.48 -45.39 44.25
C VAL A 621 4.40 -46.04 45.17
N PRO A 622 3.65 -45.39 46.12
CA PRO A 622 3.51 -43.95 46.52
C PRO A 622 3.71 -43.61 48.06
N PRO A 623 2.75 -43.07 48.90
CA PRO A 623 2.92 -41.73 49.54
C PRO A 623 2.60 -41.58 51.06
N ILE A 624 2.96 -40.45 51.72
CA ILE A 624 2.46 -40.03 53.06
C ILE A 624 2.29 -38.48 53.16
N HIS A 625 1.28 -38.02 53.91
CA HIS A 625 0.99 -36.60 54.28
C HIS A 625 1.74 -36.13 55.54
N GLN A 626 1.95 -34.80 55.73
CA GLN A 626 1.31 -34.06 56.83
C GLN A 626 1.49 -32.52 56.79
N PHE A 627 0.73 -31.83 57.65
CA PHE A 627 0.64 -30.36 57.85
C PHE A 627 1.77 -29.81 58.73
N ALA A 628 2.06 -28.51 58.59
CA ALA A 628 2.39 -27.64 59.72
C ALA A 628 1.98 -26.18 59.41
N GLU A 629 1.14 -25.58 60.26
CA GLU A 629 0.92 -24.13 60.29
C GLU A 629 1.95 -23.46 61.22
N SER A 630 2.32 -22.20 60.96
CA SER A 630 2.77 -21.32 62.03
C SER A 630 2.52 -19.85 61.69
N THR A 631 1.75 -19.18 62.54
CA THR A 631 1.51 -17.74 62.51
C THR A 631 2.30 -17.06 63.63
N ILE A 632 3.10 -16.05 63.28
CA ILE A 632 3.59 -15.05 64.24
C ILE A 632 3.41 -13.67 63.61
N SER A 633 2.57 -12.86 64.25
CA SER A 633 2.55 -11.41 64.08
C SER A 633 3.23 -10.76 65.28
N LEU A 634 3.90 -9.63 65.05
CA LEU A 634 4.06 -8.57 66.04
C LEU A 634 4.35 -7.25 65.33
N SER A 635 4.10 -6.13 66.02
CA SER A 635 3.90 -4.80 65.42
C SER A 635 4.66 -3.70 66.17
N SER A 636 4.36 -2.44 65.83
CA SER A 636 4.84 -1.16 66.43
C SER A 636 6.19 -0.61 65.93
N THR A 637 6.48 0.71 66.01
CA THR A 637 5.88 1.94 65.42
C THR A 637 6.74 3.17 65.85
N VAL A 638 6.38 4.41 65.43
CA VAL A 638 6.85 5.72 66.01
C VAL A 638 8.27 6.18 65.56
N THR A 639 8.48 6.84 64.40
CA THR A 639 8.26 8.29 64.02
C THR A 639 9.55 9.18 64.18
N PRO A 640 9.57 10.54 64.03
CA PRO A 640 10.20 11.13 62.84
C PRO A 640 11.21 12.29 63.08
N SER A 641 11.80 12.83 62.02
CA SER A 641 12.46 14.16 62.03
C SER A 641 12.42 14.84 60.64
N THR A 642 12.58 16.17 60.62
CA THR A 642 12.40 17.06 59.46
C THR A 642 13.68 17.84 59.14
N LEU A 643 13.85 18.30 57.87
CA LEU A 643 14.39 19.63 57.49
C LEU A 643 14.50 19.83 55.96
N THR A 644 14.41 21.09 55.51
CA THR A 644 14.57 21.61 54.13
C THR A 644 14.92 23.12 54.21
N PRO A 645 15.26 23.83 53.10
CA PRO A 645 16.09 23.52 51.92
C PRO A 645 17.34 24.46 51.90
N PRO A 646 18.06 24.70 50.77
CA PRO A 646 17.62 25.72 49.79
C PRO A 646 17.99 25.44 48.29
N MET A 647 17.49 26.27 47.37
CA MET A 647 17.93 26.37 45.96
C MET A 647 19.01 27.46 45.75
N PRO A 648 19.65 27.52 44.57
CA PRO A 648 19.39 28.66 43.68
C PRO A 648 19.27 28.33 42.17
N LEU A 649 18.66 29.23 41.39
CA LEU A 649 18.63 29.21 39.92
C LEU A 649 19.89 29.84 39.30
N ILE A 650 20.36 29.34 38.16
CA ILE A 650 21.03 30.13 37.11
C ILE A 650 20.54 29.67 35.72
N ARG A 651 20.33 30.61 34.78
CA ARG A 651 20.06 30.37 33.35
C ARG A 651 21.37 30.30 32.56
N TYR A 652 21.42 29.56 31.45
CA TYR A 652 22.31 29.92 30.33
C TYR A 652 21.71 29.60 28.95
N LEU A 653 22.05 30.44 27.97
CA LEU A 653 21.81 30.26 26.53
C LEU A 653 23.15 29.97 25.82
N PRO A 654 23.15 29.41 24.60
CA PRO A 654 24.34 28.76 24.03
C PRO A 654 25.29 29.72 23.30
N SER A 655 26.53 29.28 23.12
CA SER A 655 27.48 29.85 22.17
C SER A 655 28.27 28.74 21.44
N ARG A 656 28.42 28.89 20.12
CA ARG A 656 29.43 28.17 19.33
C ARG A 656 30.79 28.85 19.53
N ILE A 657 31.88 28.11 19.39
CA ILE A 657 33.12 28.54 18.70
C ILE A 657 34.02 27.32 18.46
N SER A 658 34.92 27.41 17.49
CA SER A 658 35.79 26.33 17.02
C SER A 658 37.28 26.69 17.11
N GLN A 659 38.12 25.71 16.77
CA GLN A 659 39.51 25.81 16.26
C GLN A 659 40.74 25.79 17.21
N LEU A 660 41.59 24.77 16.92
CA LEU A 660 43.05 24.80 16.70
C LEU A 660 44.07 24.62 17.87
N THR A 661 44.84 23.52 17.73
CA THR A 661 46.33 23.41 17.86
C THR A 661 47.02 23.37 19.24
N SER A 662 48.15 22.68 19.47
CA SER A 662 48.90 21.61 18.73
C SER A 662 50.11 21.07 19.55
N HIS A 663 51.02 20.29 18.90
CA HIS A 663 52.35 19.76 19.33
C HIS A 663 52.36 18.47 20.20
N SER A 664 53.33 17.55 20.15
CA SER A 664 54.38 17.09 19.17
C SER A 664 55.10 15.85 19.80
N THR A 665 55.72 14.84 19.14
CA THR A 665 56.95 14.79 18.29
C THR A 665 57.16 13.35 17.73
N ILE A 666 57.50 13.12 16.44
CA ILE A 666 58.86 12.86 15.83
C ILE A 666 59.54 11.54 16.30
N THR A 667 59.90 10.56 15.43
CA THR A 667 61.11 10.50 14.56
C THR A 667 60.96 9.80 13.18
N SER A 668 61.91 10.07 12.26
CA SER A 668 62.09 9.54 10.87
C SER A 668 63.54 9.92 10.40
N PRO A 669 63.96 9.94 9.10
CA PRO A 669 63.43 9.37 7.85
C PRO A 669 64.29 8.15 7.43
N PRO A 670 65.07 8.01 6.32
CA PRO A 670 65.38 8.87 5.13
C PRO A 670 64.36 8.65 3.98
N SER A 671 64.54 8.92 2.67
CA SER A 671 65.66 9.37 1.81
C SER A 671 65.17 10.19 0.59
N ARG A 672 66.08 10.60 -0.34
CA ARG A 672 65.83 11.32 -1.62
C ARG A 672 67.12 11.34 -2.51
N PRO A 673 67.21 11.89 -3.76
CA PRO A 673 66.50 13.01 -4.45
C PRO A 673 65.59 12.52 -5.62
N SER A 674 65.21 13.22 -6.72
CA SER A 674 65.54 14.51 -7.39
C SER A 674 64.33 15.09 -8.18
N SER A 675 64.52 15.96 -9.21
CA SER A 675 63.42 16.63 -9.94
C SER A 675 63.72 17.12 -11.40
N PRO A 676 62.66 17.37 -12.23
CA PRO A 676 62.72 17.93 -13.60
C PRO A 676 62.21 19.40 -13.74
N PRO A 677 62.54 20.06 -14.88
CA PRO A 677 61.56 20.68 -15.83
C PRO A 677 61.99 20.37 -17.31
N PRO A 678 61.55 21.03 -18.43
CA PRO A 678 60.53 22.07 -18.72
C PRO A 678 59.47 21.53 -19.76
N ARG A 679 58.85 22.20 -20.78
CA ARG A 679 58.95 23.53 -21.46
C ARG A 679 57.61 24.00 -22.13
N ASN A 680 57.65 24.57 -23.35
CA ASN A 680 56.77 25.63 -23.91
C ASN A 680 56.42 25.40 -25.42
N LYS A 681 55.48 26.12 -26.08
CA LYS A 681 54.69 27.36 -25.76
C LYS A 681 53.14 27.11 -25.88
N LEU A 682 52.21 27.83 -26.55
CA LEU A 682 52.18 28.89 -27.60
C LEU A 682 51.18 30.05 -27.30
N GLU A 683 50.14 30.25 -28.10
CA GLU A 683 49.16 31.38 -28.22
C GLU A 683 47.85 30.83 -28.86
N SER A 684 46.66 31.47 -28.97
CA SER A 684 46.12 32.81 -28.66
C SER A 684 44.61 32.72 -28.29
N CYS A 685 43.86 33.84 -28.19
CA CYS A 685 42.46 33.90 -27.71
C CYS A 685 41.55 34.86 -28.55
N VAL A 686 40.24 34.93 -28.22
CA VAL A 686 39.23 35.99 -28.54
C VAL A 686 38.34 35.84 -29.81
N LYS A 687 37.13 35.24 -29.62
CA LYS A 687 35.77 35.84 -29.76
C LYS A 687 35.15 36.27 -31.14
N THR A 688 33.98 35.67 -31.43
CA THR A 688 32.74 36.23 -32.09
C THR A 688 32.60 36.52 -33.61
N MET A 689 31.40 36.14 -34.11
CA MET A 689 30.51 36.78 -35.12
C MET A 689 30.60 36.52 -36.66
N SER A 690 29.47 35.98 -37.17
CA SER A 690 28.66 36.47 -38.31
C SER A 690 28.98 36.16 -39.79
N PHE A 691 28.04 35.40 -40.41
CA PHE A 691 27.47 35.51 -41.78
C PHE A 691 28.34 35.54 -43.06
N VAL A 692 28.02 34.64 -44.01
CA VAL A 692 27.82 34.81 -45.50
C VAL A 692 28.06 33.46 -46.23
N ARG A 693 27.52 33.12 -47.42
CA ARG A 693 26.16 33.22 -48.02
C ARG A 693 26.17 32.48 -49.39
N ARG A 694 25.15 31.66 -49.71
CA ARG A 694 24.82 31.10 -51.06
C ARG A 694 25.82 30.10 -51.67
N SER A 695 25.46 29.25 -52.64
CA SER A 695 24.17 28.63 -53.07
C SER A 695 24.47 27.61 -54.22
N ASP A 696 23.56 26.90 -54.89
CA ASP A 696 22.07 26.81 -54.98
C ASP A 696 21.66 25.31 -55.00
N GLY A 697 20.40 24.88 -54.96
CA GLY A 697 19.10 25.53 -55.23
C GLY A 697 18.48 24.99 -56.53
N GLU A 698 17.15 24.86 -56.71
CA GLU A 698 16.02 25.34 -55.89
C GLU A 698 15.65 24.39 -54.70
N ASP A 699 14.67 23.47 -54.66
CA ASP A 699 13.59 23.08 -55.60
C ASP A 699 12.28 22.66 -54.89
N LYS A 700 11.33 22.09 -55.64
CA LYS A 700 9.88 22.16 -55.41
C LYS A 700 9.28 20.89 -54.74
N ALA A 701 8.10 20.94 -54.10
CA ALA A 701 7.03 21.95 -54.18
C ALA A 701 6.27 22.20 -52.85
N ILE A 702 5.67 23.39 -52.71
CA ILE A 702 4.73 23.76 -51.64
C ILE A 702 3.55 24.57 -52.23
N ARG A 703 2.33 24.38 -51.70
CA ARG A 703 1.20 25.33 -51.77
C ARG A 703 0.45 25.31 -50.42
N PHE A 704 0.55 26.39 -49.64
CA PHE A 704 -0.42 27.50 -49.50
C PHE A 704 -1.61 27.25 -48.56
N VAL A 705 -1.64 28.02 -47.46
CA VAL A 705 -2.85 28.46 -46.75
C VAL A 705 -2.75 29.99 -46.59
N MET A 706 -3.87 30.71 -46.64
CA MET A 706 -3.91 32.18 -46.56
C MET A 706 -4.01 32.70 -45.12
N LEU A 707 -3.53 33.92 -44.89
CA LEU A 707 -3.90 34.76 -43.74
C LEU A 707 -4.12 36.21 -44.23
N GLN A 708 -5.22 36.84 -43.80
CA GLN A 708 -5.48 38.25 -44.08
C GLN A 708 -6.32 38.89 -42.95
N ARG A 709 -5.77 39.97 -42.36
CA ARG A 709 -6.36 41.18 -41.71
C ARG A 709 -7.86 41.23 -41.37
N SER A 710 -8.33 41.92 -40.32
CA SER A 710 -7.73 42.66 -39.16
C SER A 710 -8.92 43.05 -38.21
N SER A 711 -8.96 44.03 -37.28
CA SER A 711 -8.10 45.17 -36.87
C SER A 711 -8.56 45.73 -35.51
N ASP A 712 -7.69 46.52 -34.86
CA ASP A 712 -7.93 47.65 -33.92
C ASP A 712 -8.97 47.51 -32.77
N SER A 713 -8.64 47.81 -31.52
CA SER A 713 -8.21 49.15 -31.08
C SER A 713 -7.70 49.20 -29.61
N SER A 714 -7.12 50.35 -29.23
CA SER A 714 -6.58 50.75 -27.91
C SER A 714 -6.60 52.31 -27.85
N PRO A 715 -6.01 53.06 -26.89
CA PRO A 715 -5.27 52.71 -25.66
C PRO A 715 -5.59 53.65 -24.44
N VAL A 716 -4.62 53.80 -23.51
CA VAL A 716 -4.46 54.83 -22.45
C VAL A 716 -5.18 54.53 -21.11
N GLY A 717 -4.54 54.64 -19.93
CA GLY A 717 -3.14 55.06 -19.66
C GLY A 717 -2.69 54.80 -18.21
N ALA A 718 -1.47 55.23 -17.86
CA ALA A 718 -0.80 54.88 -16.61
C ALA A 718 -0.23 56.11 -15.86
N THR A 719 -0.06 56.01 -14.54
CA THR A 719 0.79 56.91 -13.72
C THR A 719 1.36 56.20 -12.48
N HIS A 720 2.51 56.69 -11.98
CA HIS A 720 3.37 56.12 -10.93
C HIS A 720 3.10 56.71 -9.51
N VAL A 721 3.97 56.33 -8.53
CA VAL A 721 4.31 57.05 -7.25
C VAL A 721 3.38 56.70 -6.06
N SER A 722 3.81 56.36 -4.82
CA SER A 722 5.14 56.03 -4.22
C SER A 722 5.03 55.31 -2.85
N HIS A 723 6.14 54.74 -2.33
CA HIS A 723 6.29 54.30 -0.93
C HIS A 723 6.23 55.45 0.11
N VAL A 724 5.73 55.15 1.33
CA VAL A 724 6.19 55.70 2.63
C VAL A 724 6.19 54.57 3.69
N ARG A 725 6.98 54.68 4.76
CA ARG A 725 7.15 53.69 5.86
C ARG A 725 6.61 54.19 7.21
N GLY A 726 6.22 53.24 8.08
CA GLY A 726 6.19 53.39 9.56
C GLY A 726 4.86 53.91 10.16
N LEU A 727 4.64 53.85 11.47
CA LEU A 727 5.43 53.23 12.57
C LEU A 727 4.55 53.18 13.86
N GLY A 728 4.83 52.25 14.79
CA GLY A 728 4.20 52.15 16.13
C GLY A 728 2.98 51.19 16.20
N THR A 729 2.73 50.38 17.24
CA THR A 729 2.67 50.57 18.72
C THR A 729 1.45 51.40 19.18
N SER A 730 0.62 50.99 20.17
CA SER A 730 0.71 49.84 21.11
C SER A 730 -0.55 49.65 21.98
N TYR A 731 -0.73 48.42 22.48
CA TYR A 731 -1.32 48.05 23.80
C TYR A 731 -2.86 48.08 24.06
N ASP A 732 -3.20 47.26 25.06
CA ASP A 732 -4.36 47.26 25.98
C ASP A 732 -5.80 46.83 25.57
N GLN A 733 -6.10 45.58 26.00
CA GLN A 733 -7.34 45.05 26.63
C GLN A 733 -7.71 45.87 27.91
N PRO A 734 -8.80 45.62 28.72
CA PRO A 734 -9.66 44.42 28.85
C PRO A 734 -11.18 44.71 29.14
N PHE A 735 -11.87 43.74 29.77
CA PHE A 735 -13.24 43.72 30.36
C PHE A 735 -14.46 43.58 29.41
N SER A 736 -15.59 42.97 29.80
CA SER A 736 -15.83 41.87 30.76
C SER A 736 -17.27 41.32 30.67
N ALA A 737 -17.50 40.14 31.24
CA ALA A 737 -18.77 39.40 31.29
C ALA A 737 -19.98 40.09 31.97
N SER A 738 -21.18 39.70 31.52
CA SER A 738 -22.42 39.53 32.31
C SER A 738 -23.43 38.71 31.47
N THR A 739 -23.79 37.46 31.83
CA THR A 739 -25.06 37.09 32.48
C THR A 739 -26.29 37.83 31.91
N GLY A 740 -27.34 37.21 31.38
CA GLY A 740 -27.94 35.88 31.61
C GLY A 740 -29.46 36.09 31.83
N TRP A 741 -30.30 35.04 31.93
CA TRP A 741 -31.64 35.06 32.60
C TRP A 741 -32.29 33.66 32.62
N GLU A 742 -33.26 33.43 33.52
CA GLU A 742 -33.90 32.13 33.82
C GLU A 742 -35.45 32.21 33.74
N GLY A 743 -36.13 31.05 33.87
CA GLY A 743 -37.59 30.90 33.98
C GLY A 743 -38.17 29.96 32.91
N ALA A 744 -38.62 28.73 33.15
CA ALA A 744 -39.49 28.14 34.19
C ALA A 744 -40.96 28.64 34.14
N SER A 745 -42.03 27.85 34.36
CA SER A 745 -42.34 26.39 34.34
C SER A 745 -43.76 26.22 34.90
N GLU A 746 -44.56 25.19 34.56
CA GLU A 746 -45.75 24.61 35.30
C GLU A 746 -46.71 23.85 34.34
N ARG A 747 -47.57 22.86 34.71
CA ARG A 747 -47.67 21.88 35.83
C ARG A 747 -48.77 20.80 35.51
N ILE A 748 -48.84 19.69 36.28
CA ILE A 748 -49.94 18.67 36.42
C ILE A 748 -49.98 17.60 35.28
N ARG A 749 -49.82 16.27 35.49
CA ARG A 749 -50.59 15.18 36.19
C ARG A 749 -51.89 14.77 35.45
N GLU A 750 -52.28 13.49 35.33
CA GLU A 750 -52.26 12.38 36.31
C GLU A 750 -52.08 10.95 35.71
N GLU A 751 -52.45 9.89 36.46
CA GLU A 751 -51.99 8.49 36.39
C GLU A 751 -52.66 7.56 35.33
N PHE A 752 -51.94 6.52 34.85
CA PHE A 752 -52.16 5.11 35.25
C PHE A 752 -51.05 4.15 34.76
N GLU A 753 -50.82 3.05 35.48
CA GLU A 753 -49.84 2.00 35.13
C GLU A 753 -50.45 0.82 34.35
N GLY A 754 -49.64 0.16 33.51
CA GLY A 754 -49.85 -1.26 33.15
C GLY A 754 -49.83 -1.59 31.66
N GLY A 755 -48.69 -2.09 31.15
CA GLY A 755 -48.62 -2.71 29.82
C GLY A 755 -47.26 -2.58 29.16
N ARG A 756 -46.53 -3.71 29.01
CA ARG A 756 -45.31 -3.75 28.19
C ARG A 756 -45.71 -4.04 26.73
N ASN A 757 -45.25 -3.24 25.78
CA ASN A 757 -44.31 -3.68 24.73
C ASN A 757 -44.01 -2.55 23.72
N THR A 758 -42.89 -2.71 23.03
CA THR A 758 -42.34 -1.75 22.06
C THR A 758 -43.15 -1.66 20.77
N CYS A 759 -43.48 -0.45 20.32
CA CYS A 759 -43.94 -0.20 18.95
C CYS A 759 -42.75 0.18 18.05
N THR A 760 -42.43 -0.67 17.08
CA THR A 760 -41.52 -0.36 15.97
C THR A 760 -42.26 0.45 14.91
N CYS A 761 -41.66 1.52 14.38
CA CYS A 761 -42.26 2.25 13.26
C CYS A 761 -41.97 1.54 11.93
N THR A 762 -42.99 0.91 11.34
CA THR A 762 -42.97 0.41 9.96
C THR A 762 -43.50 1.46 8.98
N PHE A 763 -42.70 1.82 7.99
CA PHE A 763 -43.18 2.53 6.80
C PHE A 763 -43.53 1.52 5.70
N THR A 764 -44.79 1.50 5.27
CA THR A 764 -45.29 0.61 4.23
C THR A 764 -45.30 1.33 2.89
N CYS A 765 -44.76 0.69 1.85
CA CYS A 765 -44.98 1.09 0.46
C CYS A 765 -45.66 -0.07 -0.28
N LEU A 766 -46.73 0.21 -1.04
CA LEU A 766 -47.45 -0.81 -1.81
C LEU A 766 -46.86 -0.93 -3.22
N CYS A 767 -46.48 -2.16 -3.59
CA CYS A 767 -46.45 -2.59 -4.99
C CYS A 767 -47.41 -3.77 -5.16
N THR A 768 -48.32 -3.66 -6.13
CA THR A 768 -49.42 -4.62 -6.32
C THR A 768 -48.95 -5.83 -7.14
N TYR A 769 -49.39 -7.03 -6.74
CA TYR A 769 -49.11 -8.26 -7.48
C TYR A 769 -49.82 -8.31 -8.84
N PHE A 770 -49.13 -8.89 -9.82
CA PHE A 770 -49.76 -9.76 -10.81
C PHE A 770 -48.91 -11.03 -10.95
N LEU A 771 -49.56 -12.19 -10.93
CA LEU A 771 -48.94 -13.51 -11.05
C LEU A 771 -49.60 -14.21 -12.25
N GLU A 772 -48.80 -14.68 -13.20
CA GLU A 772 -49.21 -15.79 -14.05
C GLU A 772 -47.98 -16.59 -14.49
N THR A 773 -48.04 -17.90 -14.31
CA THR A 773 -47.03 -18.87 -14.74
C THR A 773 -47.64 -19.77 -15.81
N VAL A 774 -46.86 -20.13 -16.83
CA VAL A 774 -46.97 -21.40 -17.60
C VAL A 774 -45.83 -21.45 -18.63
N ALA A 775 -45.28 -22.63 -18.88
CA ALA A 775 -44.27 -22.88 -19.91
C ALA A 775 -44.84 -23.76 -21.04
N PRO A 776 -44.44 -23.56 -22.32
CA PRO A 776 -44.61 -24.55 -23.38
C PRO A 776 -43.33 -25.38 -23.68
N PRO A 777 -43.45 -26.56 -24.33
CA PRO A 777 -42.38 -27.57 -24.44
C PRO A 777 -41.72 -27.63 -25.85
N PRO A 778 -40.69 -28.50 -26.08
CA PRO A 778 -39.91 -28.49 -27.34
C PRO A 778 -40.54 -29.33 -28.46
N ASN A 779 -40.13 -29.08 -29.71
CA ASN A 779 -40.15 -30.11 -30.77
C ASN A 779 -39.24 -29.78 -31.98
N SER A 780 -39.19 -30.68 -32.97
CA SER A 780 -38.14 -30.77 -34.00
C SER A 780 -38.67 -30.73 -35.47
N LEU A 781 -37.74 -30.90 -36.43
CA LEU A 781 -37.92 -31.32 -37.85
C LEU A 781 -38.29 -30.32 -38.97
N SER A 782 -37.25 -29.85 -39.68
CA SER A 782 -37.12 -29.83 -41.17
C SER A 782 -37.97 -28.84 -42.00
N ARG A 783 -37.44 -28.16 -43.04
CA ARG A 783 -37.07 -28.73 -44.36
C ARG A 783 -36.36 -27.72 -45.31
N PHE A 784 -35.33 -28.19 -46.04
CA PHE A 784 -34.87 -27.76 -47.39
C PHE A 784 -34.49 -26.27 -47.64
N THR A 785 -33.60 -25.90 -48.58
CA THR A 785 -33.10 -26.53 -49.82
C THR A 785 -31.57 -26.40 -50.06
N SER A 786 -30.98 -27.38 -50.75
CA SER A 786 -29.79 -27.33 -51.65
C SER A 786 -28.45 -26.69 -51.19
N GLY A 787 -27.28 -27.32 -51.36
CA GLY A 787 -27.02 -28.65 -51.92
C GLY A 787 -25.56 -28.91 -52.36
N LYS A 788 -25.35 -30.08 -53.01
CA LYS A 788 -24.08 -30.74 -53.40
C LYS A 788 -23.31 -31.41 -52.25
N ALA A 789 -22.63 -32.51 -52.60
CA ALA A 789 -21.97 -33.46 -51.69
C ALA A 789 -20.83 -34.20 -52.41
N ILE A 790 -19.90 -34.77 -51.62
CA ILE A 790 -19.00 -35.92 -51.89
C ILE A 790 -18.51 -36.32 -50.47
N LEU A 791 -18.91 -37.45 -49.88
CA LEU A 791 -18.58 -38.88 -50.11
C LEU A 791 -17.30 -39.38 -49.39
N ALA A 792 -17.53 -40.22 -48.36
CA ALA A 792 -16.65 -41.23 -47.74
C ALA A 792 -15.45 -40.74 -46.87
N ASP A 793 -14.94 -41.50 -45.90
CA ASP A 793 -15.24 -42.90 -45.49
C ASP A 793 -15.28 -43.12 -43.95
N ARG A 794 -15.55 -44.36 -43.49
CA ARG A 794 -15.75 -44.80 -42.10
C ARG A 794 -14.51 -45.39 -41.40
N ARG A 795 -14.38 -45.10 -40.10
CA ARG A 795 -14.14 -46.03 -38.96
C ARG A 795 -14.16 -45.20 -37.64
N LEU A 796 -14.84 -45.51 -36.52
CA LEU A 796 -15.28 -46.73 -35.82
C LEU A 796 -14.18 -47.40 -34.95
N ILE A 797 -14.54 -47.67 -33.68
CA ILE A 797 -13.81 -48.14 -32.46
C ILE A 797 -13.66 -46.97 -31.45
N ASP A 798 -14.44 -46.84 -30.36
CA ASP A 798 -14.84 -47.71 -29.22
C ASP A 798 -13.82 -47.76 -28.05
N LEU A 799 -14.31 -47.30 -26.88
CA LEU A 799 -14.03 -47.74 -25.49
C LEU A 799 -12.58 -47.65 -24.94
N ASN A 800 -12.33 -47.23 -23.70
CA ASN A 800 -13.21 -46.88 -22.56
C ASN A 800 -12.86 -45.50 -21.98
#